data_AF-A0A081CAL7-F1
#
_entry.id   AF-A0A081CAL7-F1
#
_cell.length_a   1.000
_cell.length_b   1.000
_cell.length_c   1.000
_cell.angle_alpha   90.00
_cell.angle_beta   90.00
_cell.angle_gamma   90.00
#
_symmetry.space_group_name_H-M   'P 1'
#
loop_
_entity.id
_entity.type
_entity.pdbx_description
1 polymer ?
#
loop_
_entity_poly.entity_id
_entity_poly.type
_entity_poly.pdbx_seq_one_letter_code
_entity_poly.pdbx_strand_id
1 'polypeptide(L)'
;MPAHLIISIGTSIIGRYNNSAPKDQKLEVDYPPGWSYQPVYNDETFPVPNILDPLSYKNLVPLLKEPARHGAEQSTFAKLEASGLLPNKADCRYHLIATDTADGIFCAYFLGHEVFPAEQVRYYIPQGLGAADNKQFASRGLPSLLSCIAAILNQAEEREEQAIIIPTGGYKILTPYLTIASILYKRPAFYLYEESRQAIELPAPPLSVNTSEFRSAVVLLENIIGVKRHHAETYYQALPKSFQTLLYTDEQGIFHYTAFGERLKQMFNWASRSPLVIRSSENTLIRHLGPYQNRFLEMTRLGDTVWLGDKAPEMADHARHHHLDLFAYAELVLLPILTAHPEFLSAAELFLLLGMMYLHDCGHSMSSFPTDGEVIPLLPTEIRNYHNLLGYLRLKDAAFLQALQRQELKLLDKATLENIAALAVYHRKKMPLLQKTYHSPDNTPFPALIEQSVVQDGQTIAGDRLTLLVALFRIIDGMDKQLERAGDAVEISMKAEAILADLPHLWQRVARLKDMLSALLPEAQQAADALLCNILADYKLTETVSSKPKDAPEHFAYFELQDALSHIGCAQYLPMVWEYLDARVRFFFQALQPSYYYSDLLLKMPRVTYRQDPSTGIGQVTITYTKNEDAQSAARIETIWEQIRNWVEQYVPRDAPERNIANSKLASPAKIVEGIQEENNPDVQQIFREHQLRIEILPLEA
;
A
#
# COMPACT_ATOMS: atom_id res chain seq x y z
N MET A 1 10.17 -22.88 -18.47
CA MET A 1 8.90 -22.20 -18.84
C MET A 1 9.09 -21.62 -20.23
N PRO A 2 8.11 -21.72 -21.13
CA PRO A 2 8.21 -21.09 -22.44
C PRO A 2 8.41 -19.57 -22.33
N ALA A 3 9.12 -18.99 -23.30
CA ALA A 3 9.46 -17.57 -23.28
C ALA A 3 9.28 -16.89 -24.63
N HIS A 4 8.70 -15.70 -24.62
CA HIS A 4 8.54 -14.81 -25.76
C HIS A 4 9.71 -13.83 -25.81
N LEU A 5 10.55 -13.90 -26.84
CA LEU A 5 11.63 -12.95 -27.08
C LEU A 5 11.18 -11.91 -28.11
N ILE A 6 11.00 -10.66 -27.67
CA ILE A 6 10.51 -9.55 -28.49
C ILE A 6 11.71 -8.72 -28.94
N ILE A 7 12.07 -8.83 -30.22
CA ILE A 7 13.34 -8.31 -30.75
C ILE A 7 13.06 -7.22 -31.77
N SER A 8 13.56 -6.01 -31.55
CA SER A 8 13.51 -4.97 -32.57
C SER A 8 14.64 -5.16 -33.58
N ILE A 9 14.30 -5.04 -34.87
CA ILE A 9 15.21 -5.33 -35.97
C ILE A 9 15.63 -4.04 -36.66
N GLY A 10 16.95 -3.86 -36.80
CA GLY A 10 17.57 -2.78 -37.53
C GLY A 10 18.26 -3.24 -38.81
N THR A 11 18.95 -2.30 -39.43
CA THR A 11 19.65 -2.48 -40.70
C THR A 11 21.16 -2.68 -40.52
N SER A 12 21.59 -3.02 -39.29
CA SER A 12 23.00 -3.16 -38.92
C SER A 12 23.72 -4.24 -39.75
N ILE A 13 23.00 -5.30 -40.13
CA ILE A 13 23.46 -6.38 -41.00
C ILE A 13 23.89 -5.84 -42.37
N ILE A 14 23.01 -5.06 -43.01
CA ILE A 14 23.26 -4.41 -44.31
C ILE A 14 24.46 -3.46 -44.18
N GLY A 15 24.50 -2.66 -43.11
CA GLY A 15 25.63 -1.73 -42.85
C GLY A 15 26.97 -2.46 -42.72
N ARG A 16 27.03 -3.56 -41.96
CA ARG A 16 28.26 -4.36 -41.79
C ARG A 16 28.70 -5.05 -43.07
N TYR A 17 27.76 -5.58 -43.85
CA TYR A 17 28.07 -6.13 -45.17
C TYR A 17 28.65 -5.06 -46.08
N ASN A 18 27.98 -3.92 -46.23
CA ASN A 18 28.41 -2.83 -47.11
C ASN A 18 29.77 -2.23 -46.71
N ASN A 19 30.13 -2.27 -45.42
CA ASN A 19 31.45 -1.87 -44.95
C ASN A 19 32.56 -2.90 -45.24
N SER A 20 32.19 -4.18 -45.43
CA SER A 20 33.13 -5.29 -45.62
C SER A 20 33.22 -5.77 -47.08
N ALA A 21 32.24 -5.42 -47.91
CA ALA A 21 32.16 -5.79 -49.32
C ALA A 21 33.05 -4.88 -50.19
N PRO A 22 33.50 -5.35 -51.36
CA PRO A 22 34.12 -4.49 -52.39
C PRO A 22 33.24 -3.27 -52.71
N LYS A 23 33.86 -2.12 -53.04
CA LYS A 23 33.14 -0.84 -53.23
C LYS A 23 32.05 -0.88 -54.32
N ASP A 24 32.16 -1.82 -55.24
CA ASP A 24 31.27 -2.10 -56.36
C ASP A 24 30.17 -3.14 -56.05
N GLN A 25 30.15 -3.70 -54.83
CA GLN A 25 29.22 -4.76 -54.41
C GLN A 25 28.47 -4.36 -53.13
N LYS A 26 27.68 -3.29 -53.21
CA LYS A 26 26.76 -2.95 -52.13
C LYS A 26 25.52 -3.83 -52.19
N LEU A 27 25.04 -4.26 -51.03
CA LEU A 27 23.76 -4.92 -50.90
C LEU A 27 22.65 -3.88 -51.09
N GLU A 28 21.97 -4.00 -52.22
CA GLU A 28 20.73 -3.29 -52.52
C GLU A 28 19.57 -4.28 -52.41
N VAL A 29 18.56 -3.89 -51.65
CA VAL A 29 17.38 -4.69 -51.35
C VAL A 29 16.15 -3.94 -51.80
N ASP A 30 15.26 -4.65 -52.47
CA ASP A 30 13.96 -4.14 -52.89
C ASP A 30 12.84 -4.98 -52.25
N TYR A 31 11.62 -4.46 -52.31
CA TYR A 31 10.46 -5.20 -51.81
C TYR A 31 10.31 -6.54 -52.54
N PRO A 32 9.81 -7.57 -51.85
CA PRO A 32 9.42 -8.84 -52.44
C PRO A 32 8.52 -8.64 -53.69
N PRO A 33 8.69 -9.42 -54.77
CA PRO A 33 7.81 -9.33 -55.93
C PRO A 33 6.36 -9.65 -55.51
N GLY A 34 5.42 -8.75 -55.80
CA GLY A 34 4.01 -8.92 -55.41
C GLY A 34 3.73 -8.73 -53.92
N TRP A 35 4.61 -8.04 -53.19
CA TRP A 35 4.43 -7.74 -51.77
C TRP A 35 3.06 -7.09 -51.50
N SER A 36 2.26 -7.77 -50.67
CA SER A 36 1.04 -7.24 -50.08
C SER A 36 1.22 -7.17 -48.58
N TYR A 37 1.00 -5.98 -48.00
CA TYR A 37 1.15 -5.77 -46.57
C TYR A 37 0.21 -6.66 -45.74
N GLN A 38 0.78 -7.39 -44.79
CA GLN A 38 0.13 -8.00 -43.64
C GLN A 38 0.88 -7.56 -42.36
N PRO A 39 0.19 -7.43 -41.22
CA PRO A 39 0.82 -7.00 -39.97
C PRO A 39 1.68 -8.08 -39.30
N VAL A 40 1.35 -9.36 -39.52
CA VAL A 40 1.99 -10.51 -38.89
C VAL A 40 2.18 -11.63 -39.91
N TYR A 41 3.34 -12.28 -39.87
CA TYR A 41 3.69 -13.41 -40.72
C TYR A 41 4.32 -14.53 -39.88
N ASN A 42 4.25 -15.78 -40.37
CA ASN A 42 5.11 -16.88 -39.93
C ASN A 42 6.22 -17.10 -40.97
N ASP A 43 7.17 -18.01 -40.72
CA ASP A 43 8.27 -18.27 -41.66
C ASP A 43 7.76 -18.75 -43.04
N GLU A 44 6.73 -19.60 -43.09
CA GLU A 44 6.15 -20.11 -44.35
C GLU A 44 5.47 -19.02 -45.19
N THR A 45 4.90 -17.99 -44.55
CA THR A 45 4.18 -16.90 -45.21
C THR A 45 5.00 -15.62 -45.31
N PHE A 46 6.22 -15.59 -44.74
CA PHE A 46 7.05 -14.39 -44.77
C PHE A 46 7.51 -14.12 -46.20
N PRO A 47 7.30 -12.90 -46.73
CA PRO A 47 7.63 -12.63 -48.11
C PRO A 47 9.16 -12.55 -48.27
N VAL A 48 9.72 -13.41 -49.11
CA VAL A 48 11.16 -13.43 -49.39
C VAL A 48 11.54 -12.15 -50.13
N PRO A 49 12.42 -11.29 -49.56
CA PRO A 49 12.85 -10.04 -50.19
C PRO A 49 13.49 -10.27 -51.55
N ASN A 50 13.27 -9.36 -52.50
CA ASN A 50 13.98 -9.41 -53.77
C ASN A 50 15.39 -8.85 -53.59
N ILE A 51 16.38 -9.73 -53.70
CA ILE A 51 17.79 -9.33 -53.64
C ILE A 51 18.19 -9.09 -55.08
N LEU A 52 18.43 -7.81 -55.41
CA LEU A 52 18.64 -7.35 -56.79
C LEU A 52 19.88 -8.01 -57.44
N ASP A 53 20.79 -8.57 -56.62
CA ASP A 53 21.87 -9.47 -57.03
C ASP A 53 21.88 -10.80 -56.24
N PRO A 54 21.47 -11.94 -56.83
CA PRO A 54 21.49 -13.25 -56.19
C PRO A 54 22.88 -13.75 -55.75
N LEU A 55 23.96 -13.25 -56.36
CA LEU A 55 25.34 -13.55 -55.92
C LEU A 55 25.63 -12.90 -54.56
N SER A 56 25.07 -11.71 -54.31
CA SER A 56 25.24 -10.99 -53.05
C SER A 56 24.67 -11.75 -51.86
N TYR A 57 23.51 -12.43 -51.96
CA TYR A 57 22.96 -13.22 -50.83
C TYR A 57 23.76 -14.49 -50.52
N LYS A 58 24.16 -15.23 -51.56
CA LYS A 58 24.98 -16.44 -51.39
C LYS A 58 26.34 -16.14 -50.77
N ASN A 59 26.88 -14.95 -51.04
CA ASN A 59 28.12 -14.45 -50.43
C ASN A 59 27.90 -13.84 -49.03
N LEU A 60 26.72 -13.27 -48.78
CA LEU A 60 26.32 -12.67 -47.51
C LEU A 60 26.20 -13.70 -46.38
N VAL A 61 25.54 -14.84 -46.62
CA VAL A 61 25.24 -15.84 -45.58
C VAL A 61 26.52 -16.39 -44.92
N PRO A 62 27.55 -16.86 -45.64
CA PRO A 62 28.80 -17.31 -45.03
C PRO A 62 29.53 -16.20 -44.27
N LEU A 63 29.50 -14.98 -44.80
CA LEU A 63 30.20 -13.82 -44.25
C LEU A 63 29.56 -13.34 -42.94
N LEU A 64 28.24 -13.42 -42.81
CA LEU A 64 27.50 -13.07 -41.60
C LEU A 64 27.44 -14.19 -40.55
N LYS A 65 27.93 -15.39 -40.88
CA LYS A 65 28.17 -16.47 -39.90
C LYS A 65 29.45 -16.26 -39.08
N GLU A 66 30.31 -15.32 -39.47
CA GLU A 66 31.48 -14.93 -38.68
C GLU A 66 31.07 -14.02 -37.51
N PRO A 67 31.39 -14.36 -36.24
CA PRO A 67 31.03 -13.55 -35.06
C PRO A 67 31.51 -12.09 -35.14
N ALA A 68 32.65 -11.84 -35.79
CA ALA A 68 33.18 -10.50 -36.00
C ALA A 68 32.27 -9.62 -36.89
N ARG A 69 31.41 -10.24 -37.70
CA ARG A 69 30.55 -9.57 -38.69
C ARG A 69 29.07 -9.60 -38.34
N HIS A 70 28.71 -10.22 -37.21
CA HIS A 70 27.34 -10.24 -36.68
C HIS A 70 26.72 -8.84 -36.60
N GLY A 71 25.47 -8.68 -37.01
CA GLY A 71 24.67 -7.50 -36.71
C GLY A 71 24.55 -7.23 -35.20
N ALA A 72 23.95 -6.09 -34.84
CA ALA A 72 23.68 -5.72 -33.46
C ALA A 72 22.81 -6.75 -32.75
N GLU A 73 21.80 -7.28 -33.44
CA GLU A 73 20.84 -8.26 -32.95
C GLU A 73 21.51 -9.61 -32.69
N GLN A 74 22.29 -10.12 -33.65
CA GLN A 74 23.07 -11.36 -33.49
C GLN A 74 24.10 -11.25 -32.36
N SER A 75 24.78 -10.10 -32.27
CA SER A 75 25.77 -9.84 -31.23
C SER A 75 25.14 -9.78 -29.84
N THR A 76 23.96 -9.16 -29.73
CA THR A 76 23.18 -9.09 -28.49
C THR A 76 22.72 -10.47 -28.07
N PHE A 77 22.10 -11.20 -28.98
CA PHE A 77 21.57 -12.53 -28.70
C PHE A 77 22.68 -13.50 -28.26
N ALA A 78 23.80 -13.54 -28.97
CA ALA A 78 24.94 -14.39 -28.61
C ALA A 78 25.51 -14.05 -27.22
N LYS A 79 25.55 -12.77 -26.85
CA LYS A 79 26.02 -12.34 -25.53
C LYS A 79 25.04 -12.69 -24.42
N LEU A 80 23.74 -12.51 -24.66
CA LEU A 80 22.68 -12.86 -23.71
C LEU A 80 22.61 -14.38 -23.46
N GLU A 81 22.80 -15.17 -24.52
CA GLU A 81 22.93 -16.63 -24.42
C GLU A 81 24.18 -17.01 -23.62
N ALA A 82 25.33 -16.43 -23.94
CA ALA A 82 26.57 -16.69 -23.22
C ALA A 82 26.53 -16.27 -21.73
N SER A 83 25.73 -15.26 -21.38
CA SER A 83 25.52 -14.83 -19.99
C SER A 83 24.46 -15.64 -19.24
N GLY A 84 23.78 -16.59 -19.89
CA GLY A 84 22.70 -17.37 -19.28
C GLY A 84 21.45 -16.53 -18.94
N LEU A 85 21.28 -15.38 -19.59
CA LEU A 85 20.12 -14.48 -19.37
C LEU A 85 18.93 -14.85 -20.27
N LEU A 86 19.13 -15.76 -21.23
CA LEU A 86 18.06 -16.30 -22.06
C LEU A 86 17.65 -17.70 -21.60
N PRO A 87 16.35 -18.02 -21.66
CA PRO A 87 15.86 -19.39 -21.54
C PRO A 87 16.44 -20.32 -22.62
N ASN A 88 16.20 -21.62 -22.47
CA ASN A 88 16.58 -22.60 -23.49
C ASN A 88 15.91 -22.27 -24.83
N LYS A 89 16.67 -22.28 -25.93
CA LYS A 89 16.20 -22.00 -27.28
C LYS A 89 14.98 -22.84 -27.67
N ALA A 90 14.95 -24.11 -27.29
CA ALA A 90 13.83 -25.00 -27.60
C ALA A 90 12.49 -24.55 -27.00
N ASP A 91 12.54 -23.74 -25.94
CA ASP A 91 11.36 -23.20 -25.24
C ASP A 91 11.05 -21.76 -25.63
N CYS A 92 11.78 -21.18 -26.58
CA CYS A 92 11.62 -19.78 -27.00
C CYS A 92 10.65 -19.64 -28.18
N ARG A 93 9.93 -18.52 -28.20
CA ARG A 93 9.21 -17.99 -29.37
C ARG A 93 9.80 -16.63 -29.72
N TYR A 94 10.26 -16.48 -30.95
CA TYR A 94 10.97 -15.28 -31.41
C TYR A 94 10.00 -14.36 -32.15
N HIS A 95 9.79 -13.15 -31.62
CA HIS A 95 8.93 -12.12 -32.20
C HIS A 95 9.81 -11.01 -32.77
N LEU A 96 10.05 -11.04 -34.08
CA LEU A 96 10.91 -10.09 -34.77
C LEU A 96 10.08 -8.90 -35.26
N ILE A 97 10.33 -7.72 -34.71
CA ILE A 97 9.62 -6.49 -35.05
C ILE A 97 10.51 -5.64 -35.96
N ALA A 98 10.12 -5.48 -37.22
CA ALA A 98 10.86 -4.70 -38.20
C ALA A 98 10.02 -3.57 -38.79
N THR A 99 10.70 -2.56 -39.32
CA THR A 99 10.05 -1.48 -40.09
C THR A 99 9.48 -2.04 -41.40
N ASP A 100 8.41 -1.44 -41.90
CA ASP A 100 7.82 -1.75 -43.21
C ASP A 100 8.63 -1.18 -44.38
N THR A 101 9.96 -1.27 -44.30
CA THR A 101 10.92 -0.92 -45.35
C THR A 101 11.54 -2.19 -45.94
N ALA A 102 12.00 -2.15 -47.19
CA ALA A 102 12.68 -3.29 -47.82
C ALA A 102 13.88 -3.78 -46.97
N ASP A 103 14.72 -2.86 -46.48
CA ASP A 103 15.84 -3.15 -45.59
C ASP A 103 15.42 -3.86 -44.29
N GLY A 104 14.35 -3.37 -43.65
CA GLY A 104 13.85 -3.91 -42.39
C GLY A 104 13.30 -5.32 -42.57
N ILE A 105 12.46 -5.51 -43.60
CA ILE A 105 11.90 -6.81 -43.99
C ILE A 105 13.03 -7.80 -44.31
N PHE A 106 14.05 -7.36 -45.04
CA PHE A 106 15.21 -8.18 -45.36
C PHE A 106 15.99 -8.64 -44.14
N CYS A 107 16.33 -7.71 -43.23
CA CYS A 107 17.04 -8.07 -42.01
C CYS A 107 16.22 -9.01 -41.11
N ALA A 108 14.90 -8.79 -41.03
CA ALA A 108 14.02 -9.66 -40.27
C ALA A 108 14.02 -11.07 -40.84
N TYR A 109 13.80 -11.20 -42.15
CA TYR A 109 13.87 -12.49 -42.85
C TYR A 109 15.19 -13.20 -42.62
N PHE A 110 16.32 -12.50 -42.84
CA PHE A 110 17.65 -13.07 -42.66
C PHE A 110 17.85 -13.60 -41.24
N LEU A 111 17.50 -12.82 -40.22
CA LEU A 111 17.63 -13.25 -38.83
C LEU A 111 16.71 -14.43 -38.50
N GLY A 112 15.44 -14.37 -38.91
CA GLY A 112 14.48 -15.43 -38.64
C GLY A 112 14.86 -16.76 -39.31
N HIS A 113 15.45 -16.71 -40.50
CA HIS A 113 15.78 -17.91 -41.27
C HIS A 113 17.18 -18.48 -40.98
N GLU A 114 18.20 -17.62 -40.80
CA GLU A 114 19.59 -18.07 -40.64
C GLU A 114 20.07 -18.13 -39.19
N VAL A 115 19.36 -17.49 -38.25
CA VAL A 115 19.80 -17.37 -36.84
C VAL A 115 18.85 -18.08 -35.88
N PHE A 116 17.54 -18.03 -36.14
CA PHE A 116 16.52 -18.60 -35.26
C PHE A 116 15.86 -19.86 -35.86
N PRO A 117 15.28 -20.77 -35.05
CA PRO A 117 14.55 -21.92 -35.57
C PRO A 117 13.24 -21.49 -36.23
N ALA A 118 13.08 -21.76 -37.53
CA ALA A 118 11.98 -21.29 -38.37
C ALA A 118 10.58 -21.49 -37.75
N GLU A 119 10.33 -22.66 -37.14
CA GLU A 119 9.05 -23.01 -36.52
C GLU A 119 8.70 -22.17 -35.29
N GLN A 120 9.68 -21.49 -34.70
CA GLN A 120 9.55 -20.66 -33.51
C GLN A 120 9.51 -19.16 -33.81
N VAL A 121 9.67 -18.74 -35.07
CA VAL A 121 9.71 -17.32 -35.46
C VAL A 121 8.34 -16.80 -35.88
N ARG A 122 8.04 -15.59 -35.42
CA ARG A 122 6.92 -14.75 -35.87
C ARG A 122 7.47 -13.37 -36.20
N TYR A 123 7.05 -12.87 -37.35
CA TYR A 123 7.50 -11.57 -37.84
C TYR A 123 6.35 -10.57 -37.75
N TYR A 124 6.65 -9.39 -37.21
CA TYR A 124 5.72 -8.30 -37.05
C TYR A 124 6.25 -7.11 -37.85
N ILE A 125 5.43 -6.63 -38.78
CA ILE A 125 5.77 -5.51 -39.66
C ILE A 125 4.73 -4.42 -39.43
N PRO A 126 4.88 -3.56 -38.40
CA PRO A 126 3.88 -2.54 -38.11
C PRO A 126 3.80 -1.49 -39.24
N GLN A 127 2.58 -1.21 -39.71
CA GLN A 127 2.37 -0.31 -40.84
C GLN A 127 2.77 1.13 -40.57
N GLY A 128 3.51 1.75 -41.49
CA GLY A 128 3.93 3.14 -41.41
C GLY A 128 5.06 3.38 -40.41
N LEU A 129 5.74 2.33 -39.95
CA LEU A 129 6.88 2.44 -39.03
C LEU A 129 8.16 2.91 -39.73
N GLY A 130 8.28 2.60 -41.02
CA GLY A 130 9.32 2.98 -41.98
C GLY A 130 9.15 4.36 -42.61
N ALA A 131 8.05 5.06 -42.32
CA ALA A 131 7.74 6.32 -42.96
C ALA A 131 8.72 7.43 -42.55
N ALA A 132 9.45 7.97 -43.52
CA ALA A 132 10.34 9.13 -43.31
C ALA A 132 9.56 10.42 -42.96
N ASP A 133 8.24 10.47 -43.22
CA ASP A 133 7.36 11.55 -42.79
C ASP A 133 6.90 11.34 -41.34
N ASN A 134 7.32 12.27 -40.46
CA ASN A 134 6.96 12.34 -39.05
C ASN A 134 5.45 12.18 -38.78
N LYS A 135 4.56 12.62 -39.70
CA LYS A 135 3.10 12.54 -39.48
C LYS A 135 2.58 11.12 -39.58
N GLN A 136 3.02 10.34 -40.56
CA GLN A 136 2.57 8.96 -40.75
C GLN A 136 3.15 8.04 -39.68
N PHE A 137 4.42 8.26 -39.31
CA PHE A 137 5.03 7.57 -38.18
C PHE A 137 4.23 7.80 -36.88
N ALA A 138 3.90 9.06 -36.55
CA ALA A 138 3.18 9.37 -35.31
C ALA A 138 1.71 8.90 -35.31
N SER A 139 0.99 9.04 -36.43
CA SER A 139 -0.45 8.75 -36.50
C SER A 139 -0.78 7.28 -36.78
N ARG A 140 0.14 6.51 -37.39
CA ARG A 140 -0.09 5.11 -37.79
C ARG A 140 1.03 4.18 -37.34
N GLY A 141 2.29 4.54 -37.59
CA GLY A 141 3.46 3.71 -37.28
C GLY A 141 3.56 3.35 -35.80
N LEU A 142 3.56 4.37 -34.94
CA LEU A 142 3.66 4.20 -33.51
C LEU A 142 2.46 3.44 -32.91
N PRO A 143 1.19 3.81 -33.17
CA PRO A 143 0.05 3.01 -32.71
C PRO A 143 0.10 1.54 -33.15
N SER A 144 0.56 1.27 -34.38
CA SER A 144 0.72 -0.09 -34.90
C SER A 144 1.81 -0.86 -34.14
N LEU A 145 2.95 -0.23 -33.88
CA LEU A 145 4.04 -0.80 -33.07
C LEU A 145 3.56 -1.17 -31.67
N LEU A 146 2.93 -0.22 -30.97
CA LEU A 146 2.45 -0.42 -29.61
C LEU A 146 1.40 -1.53 -29.53
N SER A 147 0.50 -1.60 -30.53
CA SER A 147 -0.50 -2.66 -30.63
C SER A 147 0.14 -4.04 -30.84
N CYS A 148 1.17 -4.13 -31.70
CA CYS A 148 1.92 -5.39 -31.89
C CYS A 148 2.61 -5.85 -30.61
N ILE A 149 3.35 -4.94 -29.95
CA ILE A 149 4.07 -5.26 -28.70
C ILE A 149 3.07 -5.72 -27.63
N ALA A 150 1.99 -4.97 -27.44
CA ALA A 150 0.99 -5.28 -26.43
C ALA A 150 0.27 -6.61 -26.72
N ALA A 151 -0.04 -6.94 -27.99
CA ALA A 151 -0.63 -8.22 -28.34
C ALA A 151 0.28 -9.39 -27.94
N ILE A 152 1.59 -9.28 -28.20
CA ILE A 152 2.57 -10.31 -27.81
C ILE A 152 2.66 -10.43 -26.28
N LEU A 153 2.69 -9.30 -25.57
CA LEU A 153 2.82 -9.25 -24.11
C LEU A 153 1.55 -9.78 -23.41
N ASN A 154 0.37 -9.40 -23.88
CA ASN A 154 -0.92 -9.91 -23.39
C ASN A 154 -1.00 -11.42 -23.59
N GLN A 155 -0.62 -11.93 -24.78
CA GLN A 155 -0.61 -13.36 -25.05
C GLN A 155 0.34 -14.12 -24.10
N ALA A 156 1.52 -13.58 -23.82
CA ALA A 156 2.45 -14.17 -22.86
C ALA A 156 1.88 -14.16 -21.44
N GLU A 157 1.23 -13.07 -21.02
CA GLU A 157 0.58 -12.94 -19.71
C GLU A 157 -0.59 -13.92 -19.54
N GLU A 158 -1.48 -14.02 -20.53
CA GLU A 158 -2.62 -14.96 -20.55
C GLU A 158 -2.21 -16.43 -20.44
N ARG A 159 -1.01 -16.76 -20.93
CA ARG A 159 -0.45 -18.13 -20.91
C ARG A 159 0.49 -18.36 -19.74
N GLU A 160 0.67 -17.37 -18.87
CA GLU A 160 1.65 -17.39 -17.77
C GLU A 160 3.09 -17.70 -18.26
N GLU A 161 3.41 -17.28 -19.48
CA GLU A 161 4.72 -17.46 -20.11
C GLU A 161 5.63 -16.24 -19.84
N GLN A 162 6.94 -16.44 -19.95
CA GLN A 162 7.90 -15.35 -19.81
C GLN A 162 7.88 -14.47 -21.07
N ALA A 163 8.17 -13.18 -20.91
CA ALA A 163 8.40 -12.28 -22.03
C ALA A 163 9.64 -11.43 -21.76
N ILE A 164 10.54 -11.35 -22.73
CA ILE A 164 11.82 -10.62 -22.65
C ILE A 164 11.89 -9.68 -23.85
N ILE A 165 12.20 -8.41 -23.60
CA ILE A 165 12.30 -7.39 -24.63
C ILE A 165 13.77 -7.12 -24.94
N ILE A 166 14.12 -7.11 -26.23
CA ILE A 166 15.48 -6.88 -26.72
C ILE A 166 15.44 -5.69 -27.69
N PRO A 167 15.53 -4.44 -27.17
CA PRO A 167 15.35 -3.22 -27.95
C PRO A 167 16.66 -2.76 -28.62
N THR A 168 17.37 -3.68 -29.28
CA THR A 168 18.74 -3.45 -29.79
C THR A 168 18.83 -3.03 -31.24
N GLY A 169 17.78 -3.25 -32.02
CA GLY A 169 17.73 -2.90 -33.45
C GLY A 169 16.65 -1.87 -33.79
N GLY A 170 16.76 -1.32 -34.99
CA GLY A 170 15.72 -0.47 -35.61
C GLY A 170 16.00 1.02 -35.47
N TYR A 171 15.00 1.84 -35.77
CA TYR A 171 15.10 3.28 -35.54
C TYR A 171 15.29 3.55 -34.05
N LYS A 172 16.13 4.54 -33.73
CA LYS A 172 16.44 4.95 -32.34
C LYS A 172 15.19 5.25 -31.50
N ILE A 173 14.09 5.63 -32.16
CA ILE A 173 12.82 5.92 -31.51
C ILE A 173 12.08 4.67 -31.01
N LEU A 174 12.35 3.47 -31.55
CA LEU A 174 11.70 2.23 -31.13
C LEU A 174 12.15 1.80 -29.74
N THR A 175 13.45 1.97 -29.43
CA THR A 175 14.03 1.58 -28.15
C THR A 175 13.29 2.22 -26.95
N PRO A 176 13.06 3.55 -26.90
CA PRO A 176 12.23 4.15 -25.85
C PRO A 176 10.84 3.53 -25.68
N TYR A 177 10.13 3.24 -26.76
CA TYR A 177 8.77 2.69 -26.66
C TYR A 177 8.76 1.22 -26.20
N LEU A 178 9.76 0.44 -26.61
CA LEU A 178 9.96 -0.92 -26.11
C LEU A 178 10.35 -0.93 -24.62
N THR A 179 11.16 0.03 -24.18
CA THR A 179 11.46 0.23 -22.75
C THR A 179 10.23 0.67 -21.97
N ILE A 180 9.40 1.56 -22.52
CA ILE A 180 8.12 1.92 -21.87
C ILE A 180 7.21 0.69 -21.78
N ALA A 181 7.12 -0.13 -22.84
CA ALA A 181 6.38 -1.39 -22.80
C ALA A 181 6.90 -2.32 -21.70
N SER A 182 8.23 -2.45 -21.57
CA SER A 182 8.85 -3.28 -20.54
C SER A 182 8.45 -2.82 -19.14
N ILE A 183 8.42 -1.51 -18.89
CA ILE A 183 8.00 -0.91 -17.62
C ILE A 183 6.50 -1.17 -17.38
N LEU A 184 5.62 -0.85 -18.33
CA LEU A 184 4.16 -0.97 -18.19
C LEU A 184 3.70 -2.43 -17.97
N TYR A 185 4.40 -3.38 -18.61
CA TYR A 185 4.12 -4.81 -18.49
C TYR A 185 4.96 -5.52 -17.45
N LYS A 186 5.84 -4.79 -16.73
CA LYS A 186 6.78 -5.34 -15.74
C LYS A 186 7.58 -6.53 -16.30
N ARG A 187 8.10 -6.40 -17.52
CA ARG A 187 8.91 -7.41 -18.22
C ARG A 187 10.36 -6.97 -18.36
N PRO A 188 11.34 -7.89 -18.24
CA PRO A 188 12.74 -7.56 -18.41
C PRO A 188 13.02 -7.06 -19.83
N ALA A 189 13.86 -6.03 -19.92
CA ALA A 189 14.41 -5.54 -21.17
C ALA A 189 15.94 -5.59 -21.12
N PHE A 190 16.58 -6.22 -22.10
CA PHE A 190 18.04 -6.30 -22.16
C PHE A 190 18.60 -5.45 -23.29
N TYR A 191 19.45 -4.50 -22.94
CA TYR A 191 20.13 -3.65 -23.89
C TYR A 191 21.63 -3.97 -23.94
N LEU A 192 22.17 -4.04 -25.15
CA LEU A 192 23.61 -4.13 -25.35
C LEU A 192 24.14 -2.76 -25.75
N TYR A 193 24.95 -2.15 -24.87
CA TYR A 193 25.70 -0.95 -25.23
C TYR A 193 26.77 -1.26 -26.27
N GLU A 194 26.96 -0.36 -27.24
CA GLU A 194 27.97 -0.53 -28.29
C GLU A 194 29.34 -0.83 -27.67
N GLU A 195 30.04 -1.82 -28.21
CA GLU A 195 31.35 -2.31 -27.73
C GLU A 195 31.39 -2.95 -26.32
N SER A 196 30.29 -2.93 -25.55
CA SER A 196 30.22 -3.62 -24.25
C SER A 196 30.32 -5.13 -24.42
N ARG A 197 31.01 -5.80 -23.48
CA ARG A 197 31.05 -7.28 -23.41
C ARG A 197 29.83 -7.87 -22.69
N GLN A 198 29.09 -7.05 -21.95
CA GLN A 198 27.96 -7.47 -21.13
C GLN A 198 26.68 -6.77 -21.58
N ALA A 199 25.61 -7.55 -21.71
CA ALA A 199 24.27 -7.00 -21.82
C ALA A 199 23.82 -6.50 -20.45
N ILE A 200 23.06 -5.42 -20.44
CA ILE A 200 22.55 -4.79 -19.23
C ILE A 200 21.04 -4.99 -19.22
N GLU A 201 20.52 -5.53 -18.13
CA GLU A 201 19.08 -5.48 -17.86
C GLU A 201 18.72 -4.04 -17.53
N LEU A 202 17.81 -3.45 -18.30
CA LEU A 202 17.30 -2.11 -18.03
C LEU A 202 16.44 -2.18 -16.76
N PRO A 203 16.82 -1.48 -15.68
CA PRO A 203 16.02 -1.49 -14.46
C PRO A 203 14.67 -0.85 -14.76
N ALA A 204 13.59 -1.49 -14.33
CA ALA A 204 12.26 -0.90 -14.38
C ALA A 204 12.09 0.01 -13.15
N PRO A 205 12.12 1.35 -13.28
CA PRO A 205 11.79 2.23 -12.16
C PRO A 205 10.35 1.97 -11.68
N PRO A 206 10.04 2.24 -10.40
CA PRO A 206 8.70 2.06 -9.83
C PRO A 206 7.75 3.17 -10.33
N LEU A 207 7.46 3.16 -11.64
CA LEU A 207 6.56 4.10 -12.28
C LEU A 207 5.12 3.58 -12.20
N SER A 208 4.22 4.47 -11.78
CA SER A 208 2.78 4.24 -11.77
C SER A 208 2.09 5.19 -12.73
N VAL A 209 0.80 4.94 -12.98
CA VAL A 209 -0.03 5.87 -13.76
C VAL A 209 -0.34 7.11 -12.94
N ASN A 210 -0.38 8.28 -13.58
CA ASN A 210 -0.86 9.50 -12.93
C ASN A 210 -2.36 9.39 -12.66
N THR A 211 -2.72 8.97 -11.44
CA THR A 211 -4.11 8.74 -11.05
C THR A 211 -4.93 10.02 -11.03
N SER A 212 -4.33 11.18 -10.74
CA SER A 212 -5.03 12.47 -10.77
C SER A 212 -5.45 12.86 -12.19
N GLU A 213 -4.56 12.68 -13.17
CA GLU A 213 -4.86 12.95 -14.58
C GLU A 213 -5.92 11.98 -15.11
N PHE A 214 -5.80 10.69 -14.78
CA PHE A 214 -6.80 9.68 -15.14
C PHE A 214 -8.17 9.94 -14.48
N ARG A 215 -8.24 10.29 -13.20
CA ARG A 215 -9.50 10.65 -12.52
C ARG A 215 -10.20 11.83 -13.22
N SER A 216 -9.42 12.81 -13.66
CA SER A 216 -9.95 13.96 -14.40
C SER A 216 -10.51 13.58 -15.78
N ALA A 217 -9.94 12.54 -16.41
CA ALA A 217 -10.35 12.07 -17.74
C ALA A 217 -11.41 10.95 -17.70
N VAL A 218 -11.59 10.23 -16.59
CA VAL A 218 -12.37 8.98 -16.52
C VAL A 218 -13.82 9.19 -16.96
N VAL A 219 -14.45 10.28 -16.52
CA VAL A 219 -15.84 10.60 -16.87
C VAL A 219 -15.98 10.82 -18.37
N LEU A 220 -15.02 11.51 -19.01
CA LEU A 220 -15.02 11.69 -20.46
C LEU A 220 -14.79 10.35 -21.17
N LEU A 221 -13.81 9.56 -20.72
CA LEU A 221 -13.50 8.25 -21.29
C LEU A 221 -14.69 7.28 -21.23
N GLU A 222 -15.43 7.24 -20.12
CA GLU A 222 -16.64 6.42 -19.97
C GLU A 222 -17.75 6.81 -20.94
N ASN A 223 -17.81 8.08 -21.36
CA ASN A 223 -18.76 8.57 -22.36
C ASN A 223 -18.24 8.47 -23.81
N ILE A 224 -17.01 8.00 -24.00
CA ILE A 224 -16.39 7.85 -25.33
C ILE A 224 -16.30 6.37 -25.71
N ILE A 225 -15.85 5.52 -24.81
CA ILE A 225 -15.54 4.11 -25.09
C ILE A 225 -16.80 3.32 -25.40
N GLY A 226 -16.77 2.52 -26.48
CA GLY A 226 -17.93 1.76 -26.96
C GLY A 226 -18.99 2.62 -27.65
N VAL A 227 -18.75 3.93 -27.80
CA VAL A 227 -19.68 4.88 -28.42
C VAL A 227 -19.19 5.25 -29.83
N LYS A 228 -20.14 5.45 -30.77
CA LYS A 228 -19.83 5.90 -32.13
C LYS A 228 -19.27 7.32 -32.11
N ARG A 229 -18.29 7.57 -32.99
CA ARG A 229 -17.53 8.81 -33.07
C ARG A 229 -18.38 10.08 -33.02
N HIS A 230 -19.41 10.17 -33.87
CA HIS A 230 -20.25 11.36 -33.95
C HIS A 230 -21.05 11.66 -32.66
N HIS A 231 -21.30 10.66 -31.81
CA HIS A 231 -21.95 10.85 -30.51
C HIS A 231 -20.94 11.21 -29.41
N ALA A 232 -19.69 10.76 -29.54
CA ALA A 232 -18.63 10.97 -28.55
C ALA A 232 -17.70 12.15 -28.87
N GLU A 233 -17.82 12.77 -30.05
CA GLU A 233 -16.86 13.75 -30.57
C GLU A 233 -16.64 14.93 -29.61
N THR A 234 -17.71 15.48 -29.00
CA THR A 234 -17.59 16.57 -28.03
C THR A 234 -16.76 16.18 -26.81
N TYR A 235 -16.95 14.97 -26.29
CA TYR A 235 -16.16 14.46 -25.16
C TYR A 235 -14.72 14.16 -25.58
N TYR A 236 -14.52 13.57 -26.76
CA TYR A 236 -13.20 13.27 -27.31
C TYR A 236 -12.36 14.54 -27.51
N GLN A 237 -12.95 15.61 -28.04
CA GLN A 237 -12.26 16.89 -28.21
C GLN A 237 -11.93 17.58 -26.87
N ALA A 238 -12.72 17.32 -25.83
CA ALA A 238 -12.46 17.80 -24.47
C ALA A 238 -11.37 17.00 -23.73
N LEU A 239 -11.05 15.78 -24.18
CA LEU A 239 -9.97 15.01 -23.58
C LEU A 239 -8.62 15.69 -23.81
N PRO A 240 -7.70 15.65 -22.82
CA PRO A 240 -6.31 16.02 -23.05
C PRO A 240 -5.71 15.20 -24.20
N LYS A 241 -4.81 15.82 -24.96
CA LYS A 241 -4.19 15.19 -26.13
C LYS A 241 -3.46 13.88 -25.79
N SER A 242 -2.88 13.78 -24.59
CA SER A 242 -2.30 12.53 -24.06
C SER A 242 -3.31 11.39 -24.06
N PHE A 243 -4.54 11.61 -23.59
CA PHE A 243 -5.60 10.60 -23.56
C PHE A 243 -6.20 10.31 -24.92
N GLN A 244 -6.30 11.31 -25.80
CA GLN A 244 -6.76 11.08 -27.17
C GLN A 244 -5.88 10.06 -27.89
N THR A 245 -4.56 10.09 -27.66
CA THR A 245 -3.62 9.10 -28.26
C THR A 245 -3.76 7.68 -27.70
N LEU A 246 -4.48 7.51 -26.59
CA LEU A 246 -4.78 6.20 -26.02
C LEU A 246 -6.02 5.56 -26.64
N LEU A 247 -6.71 6.25 -27.56
CA LEU A 247 -7.94 5.82 -28.19
C LEU A 247 -7.77 5.65 -29.69
N TYR A 248 -8.58 4.76 -30.28
CA TYR A 248 -8.76 4.67 -31.72
C TYR A 248 -10.22 4.36 -32.05
N THR A 249 -10.61 4.56 -33.32
CA THR A 249 -11.92 4.13 -33.81
C THR A 249 -11.78 2.91 -34.71
N ASP A 250 -12.64 1.92 -34.53
CA ASP A 250 -12.73 0.78 -35.45
C ASP A 250 -13.39 1.15 -36.79
N GLU A 251 -13.57 0.15 -37.67
CA GLU A 251 -14.22 0.31 -38.98
C GLU A 251 -15.68 0.80 -38.89
N GLN A 252 -16.34 0.55 -37.76
CA GLN A 252 -17.72 0.97 -37.48
C GLN A 252 -17.77 2.37 -36.86
N GLY A 253 -16.59 2.99 -36.66
CA GLY A 253 -16.43 4.30 -36.06
C GLY A 253 -16.68 4.31 -34.55
N ILE A 254 -16.58 3.17 -33.87
CA ILE A 254 -16.72 3.05 -32.41
C ILE A 254 -15.36 3.27 -31.76
N PHE A 255 -15.32 4.08 -30.70
CA PHE A 255 -14.08 4.31 -29.95
C PHE A 255 -13.72 3.14 -29.05
N HIS A 256 -12.45 2.76 -29.09
CA HIS A 256 -11.82 1.75 -28.24
C HIS A 256 -10.54 2.29 -27.63
N TYR A 257 -10.10 1.70 -26.52
CA TYR A 257 -8.75 1.92 -26.06
C TYR A 257 -7.75 1.20 -26.97
N THR A 258 -6.66 1.87 -27.28
CA THR A 258 -5.42 1.21 -27.70
C THR A 258 -4.98 0.21 -26.64
N ALA A 259 -4.16 -0.77 -26.99
CA ALA A 259 -3.70 -1.76 -26.02
C ALA A 259 -2.89 -1.14 -24.85
N PHE A 260 -2.17 -0.04 -25.09
CA PHE A 260 -1.53 0.75 -24.03
C PHE A 260 -2.56 1.52 -23.20
N GLY A 261 -3.60 2.06 -23.84
CA GLY A 261 -4.75 2.68 -23.15
C GLY A 261 -5.44 1.72 -22.19
N GLU A 262 -5.68 0.47 -22.61
CA GLU A 262 -6.22 -0.58 -21.74
C GLU A 262 -5.26 -0.88 -20.60
N ARG A 263 -3.96 -1.05 -20.86
CA ARG A 263 -2.99 -1.34 -19.80
C ARG A 263 -2.91 -0.21 -18.78
N LEU A 264 -2.90 1.04 -19.23
CA LEU A 264 -2.91 2.20 -18.34
C LEU A 264 -4.23 2.31 -17.56
N LYS A 265 -5.37 1.99 -18.18
CA LYS A 265 -6.66 1.90 -17.49
C LYS A 265 -6.67 0.81 -16.42
N GLN A 266 -6.10 -0.37 -16.71
CA GLN A 266 -5.95 -1.45 -15.75
C GLN A 266 -5.06 -1.01 -14.57
N MET A 267 -3.92 -0.36 -14.85
CA MET A 267 -3.06 0.22 -13.83
C MET A 267 -3.79 1.30 -13.01
N PHE A 268 -4.64 2.11 -13.64
CA PHE A 268 -5.45 3.13 -12.95
C PHE A 268 -6.51 2.50 -12.05
N ASN A 269 -7.23 1.50 -12.54
CA ASN A 269 -8.22 0.77 -11.76
C ASN A 269 -7.57 0.08 -10.56
N TRP A 270 -6.36 -0.46 -10.75
CA TRP A 270 -5.55 -1.00 -9.66
C TRP A 270 -5.16 0.06 -8.63
N ALA A 271 -4.60 1.18 -9.10
CA ALA A 271 -4.19 2.30 -8.25
C ALA A 271 -5.36 3.06 -7.60
N SER A 272 -6.59 2.81 -8.06
CA SER A 272 -7.82 3.37 -7.50
C SER A 272 -8.44 2.51 -6.40
N ARG A 273 -7.88 1.32 -6.14
CA ARG A 273 -8.25 0.51 -4.96
C ARG A 273 -7.88 1.25 -3.68
N SER A 274 -8.48 0.86 -2.54
CA SER A 274 -8.09 1.41 -1.24
C SER A 274 -6.56 1.32 -1.07
N PRO A 275 -5.89 2.37 -0.55
CA PRO A 275 -4.44 2.35 -0.29
C PRO A 275 -3.98 1.08 0.44
N LEU A 276 -4.85 0.53 1.28
CA LEU A 276 -4.60 -0.67 2.05
C LEU A 276 -4.56 -1.94 1.23
N VAL A 277 -5.41 -2.06 0.22
CA VAL A 277 -5.36 -3.20 -0.71
C VAL A 277 -4.05 -3.16 -1.50
N ILE A 278 -3.65 -1.96 -1.95
CA ILE A 278 -2.40 -1.75 -2.70
C ILE A 278 -1.21 -2.10 -1.80
N ARG A 279 -1.10 -1.44 -0.64
CA ARG A 279 -0.01 -1.66 0.33
C ARG A 279 0.09 -3.11 0.74
N SER A 280 -1.04 -3.76 1.02
CA SER A 280 -1.05 -5.18 1.35
C SER A 280 -0.50 -6.00 0.19
N SER A 281 -1.04 -5.84 -1.02
CA SER A 281 -0.61 -6.60 -2.20
C SER A 281 0.86 -6.47 -2.58
N GLU A 282 1.50 -5.36 -2.21
CA GLU A 282 2.90 -5.08 -2.47
C GLU A 282 3.81 -5.35 -1.26
N ASN A 283 3.23 -5.67 -0.09
CA ASN A 283 4.00 -5.95 1.12
C ASN A 283 4.81 -7.23 0.96
N THR A 284 6.13 -7.15 1.16
CA THR A 284 7.00 -8.31 0.94
C THR A 284 6.76 -9.45 1.92
N LEU A 285 6.13 -9.20 3.08
CA LEU A 285 5.72 -10.24 4.01
C LEU A 285 4.65 -11.17 3.43
N ILE A 286 3.84 -10.70 2.46
CA ILE A 286 2.78 -11.53 1.86
C ILE A 286 3.34 -12.79 1.21
N ARG A 287 4.55 -12.74 0.63
CA ARG A 287 5.18 -13.93 0.03
C ARG A 287 5.45 -15.04 1.04
N HIS A 288 5.53 -14.70 2.34
CA HIS A 288 5.74 -15.65 3.43
C HIS A 288 4.41 -16.23 3.97
N LEU A 289 3.25 -15.75 3.51
CA LEU A 289 1.93 -16.26 3.91
C LEU A 289 1.57 -17.61 3.27
N GLY A 290 2.30 -18.05 2.25
CA GLY A 290 2.04 -19.33 1.57
C GLY A 290 0.55 -19.49 1.20
N PRO A 291 -0.16 -20.52 1.71
CA PRO A 291 -1.57 -20.75 1.38
C PRO A 291 -2.51 -19.64 1.87
N TYR A 292 -2.10 -18.81 2.84
CA TYR A 292 -2.90 -17.74 3.41
C TYR A 292 -2.86 -16.44 2.60
N GLN A 293 -2.00 -16.32 1.59
CA GLN A 293 -1.82 -15.10 0.81
C GLN A 293 -3.14 -14.57 0.23
N ASN A 294 -3.86 -15.40 -0.52
CA ASN A 294 -5.12 -14.99 -1.13
C ASN A 294 -6.18 -14.64 -0.08
N ARG A 295 -6.22 -15.41 1.01
CA ARG A 295 -7.15 -15.21 2.12
C ARG A 295 -6.92 -13.86 2.81
N PHE A 296 -5.67 -13.49 3.03
CA PHE A 296 -5.28 -12.18 3.57
C PHE A 296 -5.61 -11.05 2.60
N LEU A 297 -5.30 -11.19 1.31
CA LEU A 297 -5.62 -10.18 0.30
C LEU A 297 -7.13 -9.93 0.18
N GLU A 298 -7.95 -10.98 0.21
CA GLU A 298 -9.41 -10.85 0.25
C GLU A 298 -9.89 -10.11 1.50
N MET A 299 -9.30 -10.41 2.68
CA MET A 299 -9.62 -9.70 3.91
C MET A 299 -9.31 -8.20 3.79
N THR A 300 -8.18 -7.81 3.18
CA THR A 300 -7.81 -6.39 3.03
C THR A 300 -8.75 -5.60 2.09
N ARG A 301 -9.58 -6.27 1.29
CA ARG A 301 -10.60 -5.62 0.43
C ARG A 301 -11.73 -4.98 1.22
N LEU A 302 -11.91 -5.39 2.48
CA LEU A 302 -12.76 -4.66 3.41
C LEU A 302 -12.36 -3.17 3.47
N GLY A 303 -11.06 -2.87 3.32
CA GLY A 303 -10.53 -1.52 3.30
C GLY A 303 -11.01 -0.71 4.50
N ASP A 304 -11.21 0.58 4.30
CA ASP A 304 -11.57 1.55 5.33
C ASP A 304 -12.97 1.29 5.94
N THR A 305 -13.80 0.43 5.33
CA THR A 305 -15.20 0.23 5.72
C THR A 305 -15.37 -0.35 7.12
N VAL A 306 -14.40 -1.16 7.58
CA VAL A 306 -14.43 -1.77 8.92
C VAL A 306 -14.34 -0.71 10.01
N TRP A 307 -13.80 0.46 9.72
CA TRP A 307 -13.58 1.50 10.72
C TRP A 307 -14.36 2.78 10.46
N LEU A 308 -15.20 2.81 9.43
CA LEU A 308 -16.10 3.93 9.19
C LEU A 308 -16.90 4.24 10.45
N GLY A 309 -16.84 5.51 10.87
CA GLY A 309 -17.52 5.98 12.06
C GLY A 309 -16.71 5.83 13.35
N ASP A 310 -15.37 5.77 13.28
CA ASP A 310 -14.46 5.95 14.42
C ASP A 310 -14.96 7.04 15.38
N LYS A 311 -15.08 6.69 16.66
CA LYS A 311 -15.64 7.54 17.72
C LYS A 311 -14.58 8.06 18.68
N ALA A 312 -13.32 7.66 18.54
CA ALA A 312 -12.20 8.18 19.32
C ALA A 312 -11.86 9.60 18.81
N PRO A 313 -12.22 10.67 19.55
CA PRO A 313 -12.13 12.04 19.05
C PRO A 313 -10.72 12.39 18.63
N GLU A 314 -9.71 12.00 19.41
CA GLU A 314 -8.29 12.22 19.14
C GLU A 314 -7.77 11.53 17.86
N MET A 315 -8.59 10.71 17.22
CA MET A 315 -8.21 9.75 16.19
C MET A 315 -9.13 9.81 14.97
N ALA A 316 -9.76 10.95 14.67
CA ALA A 316 -10.77 11.08 13.61
C ALA A 316 -10.33 10.62 12.18
N ASP A 317 -9.02 10.50 11.91
CA ASP A 317 -8.46 9.97 10.65
C ASP A 317 -7.68 8.64 10.81
N HIS A 318 -7.67 8.06 12.01
CA HIS A 318 -6.80 6.97 12.42
C HIS A 318 -6.91 5.75 11.51
N ALA A 319 -8.13 5.32 11.18
CA ALA A 319 -8.36 4.15 10.35
C ALA A 319 -7.80 4.21 8.93
N ARG A 320 -7.58 5.40 8.36
CA ARG A 320 -7.20 5.53 6.94
C ARG A 320 -5.75 5.17 6.67
N HIS A 321 -4.84 5.49 7.60
CA HIS A 321 -3.40 5.31 7.39
C HIS A 321 -2.73 4.45 8.47
N HIS A 322 -3.30 4.32 9.68
CA HIS A 322 -2.72 3.52 10.78
C HIS A 322 -2.32 2.11 10.34
N HIS A 323 -3.25 1.37 9.72
CA HIS A 323 -2.97 -0.01 9.31
C HIS A 323 -1.95 -0.11 8.17
N LEU A 324 -1.80 0.93 7.33
CA LEU A 324 -0.76 0.99 6.31
C LEU A 324 0.62 1.08 6.94
N ASP A 325 0.73 1.96 7.93
CA ASP A 325 1.96 2.27 8.66
C ASP A 325 2.37 1.06 9.49
N LEU A 326 1.42 0.42 10.17
CA LEU A 326 1.64 -0.85 10.86
C LEU A 326 2.19 -1.93 9.95
N PHE A 327 1.67 -2.09 8.73
CA PHE A 327 2.21 -3.06 7.78
C PHE A 327 3.63 -2.70 7.32
N ALA A 328 3.97 -1.42 7.21
CA ALA A 328 5.33 -0.98 6.94
C ALA A 328 6.27 -1.26 8.13
N TYR A 329 5.83 -1.00 9.36
CA TYR A 329 6.62 -1.28 10.56
C TYR A 329 6.82 -2.79 10.78
N ALA A 330 5.79 -3.60 10.54
CA ALA A 330 5.94 -5.05 10.55
C ALA A 330 6.94 -5.52 9.50
N GLU A 331 6.93 -4.96 8.30
CA GLU A 331 7.91 -5.28 7.26
C GLU A 331 9.33 -4.90 7.70
N LEU A 332 9.53 -3.71 8.28
CA LEU A 332 10.82 -3.24 8.79
C LEU A 332 11.37 -4.15 9.90
N VAL A 333 10.51 -4.65 10.79
CA VAL A 333 10.91 -5.52 11.92
C VAL A 333 11.08 -6.98 11.49
N LEU A 334 10.10 -7.53 10.76
CA LEU A 334 10.01 -8.96 10.49
C LEU A 334 10.79 -9.39 9.26
N LEU A 335 10.92 -8.57 8.23
CA LEU A 335 11.57 -8.99 6.98
C LEU A 335 13.05 -9.39 7.20
N PRO A 336 13.87 -8.65 7.97
CA PRO A 336 15.23 -9.08 8.26
C PRO A 336 15.28 -10.38 9.06
N ILE A 337 14.36 -10.56 10.02
CA ILE A 337 14.25 -11.78 10.83
C ILE A 337 13.91 -12.98 9.94
N LEU A 338 12.86 -12.88 9.13
CA LEU A 338 12.40 -13.94 8.23
C LEU A 338 13.37 -14.21 7.08
N THR A 339 14.21 -13.24 6.72
CA THR A 339 15.29 -13.45 5.74
C THR A 339 16.41 -14.28 6.33
N ALA A 340 16.78 -14.03 7.59
CA ALA A 340 17.80 -14.81 8.31
C ALA A 340 17.27 -16.18 8.79
N HIS A 341 16.01 -16.22 9.20
CA HIS A 341 15.30 -17.37 9.79
C HIS A 341 13.90 -17.50 9.18
N PRO A 342 13.77 -18.09 7.99
CA PRO A 342 12.47 -18.28 7.32
C PRO A 342 11.44 -19.04 8.15
N GLU A 343 11.89 -19.87 9.10
CA GLU A 343 11.08 -20.65 10.03
C GLU A 343 10.65 -19.89 11.30
N PHE A 344 11.12 -18.65 11.50
CA PHE A 344 10.85 -17.89 12.73
C PHE A 344 9.36 -17.69 12.99
N LEU A 345 8.56 -17.51 11.93
CA LEU A 345 7.10 -17.57 11.97
C LEU A 345 6.61 -18.54 10.90
N SER A 346 5.71 -19.45 11.28
CA SER A 346 4.96 -20.24 10.30
C SER A 346 3.99 -19.34 9.52
N ALA A 347 3.57 -19.80 8.34
CA ALA A 347 2.61 -19.07 7.51
C ALA A 347 1.28 -18.75 8.24
N ALA A 348 0.82 -19.66 9.11
CA ALA A 348 -0.37 -19.47 9.93
C ALA A 348 -0.17 -18.41 11.02
N GLU A 349 0.99 -18.41 11.68
CA GLU A 349 1.35 -17.41 12.69
C GLU A 349 1.48 -16.00 12.08
N LEU A 350 2.16 -15.88 10.95
CA LEU A 350 2.26 -14.61 10.23
C LEU A 350 0.88 -14.12 9.77
N PHE A 351 0.04 -15.02 9.29
CA PHE A 351 -1.34 -14.70 8.90
C PHE A 351 -2.17 -14.15 10.07
N LEU A 352 -2.10 -14.78 11.25
CA LEU A 352 -2.79 -14.30 12.44
C LEU A 352 -2.24 -12.97 12.94
N LEU A 353 -0.92 -12.77 12.90
CA LEU A 353 -0.28 -11.51 13.27
C LEU A 353 -0.76 -10.36 12.36
N LEU A 354 -0.69 -10.53 11.04
CA LEU A 354 -1.13 -9.50 10.11
C LEU A 354 -2.66 -9.28 10.18
N GLY A 355 -3.44 -10.34 10.41
CA GLY A 355 -4.88 -10.22 10.62
C GLY A 355 -5.25 -9.46 11.89
N MET A 356 -4.52 -9.69 12.97
CA MET A 356 -4.66 -8.92 14.21
C MET A 356 -4.32 -7.45 14.00
N MET A 357 -3.18 -7.14 13.38
CA MET A 357 -2.82 -5.77 13.03
C MET A 357 -3.90 -5.09 12.18
N TYR A 358 -4.50 -5.84 11.26
CA TYR A 358 -5.58 -5.35 10.43
C TYR A 358 -6.86 -5.09 11.21
N LEU A 359 -7.24 -5.89 12.20
CA LEU A 359 -8.59 -5.80 12.80
C LEU A 359 -8.62 -5.25 14.23
N HIS A 360 -7.47 -4.99 14.88
CA HIS A 360 -7.43 -4.64 16.30
C HIS A 360 -8.23 -3.39 16.70
N ASP A 361 -8.24 -2.36 15.85
CA ASP A 361 -8.94 -1.09 16.12
C ASP A 361 -10.37 -1.01 15.60
N CYS A 362 -10.92 -2.12 15.09
CA CYS A 362 -12.32 -2.09 14.66
C CYS A 362 -13.29 -1.83 15.82
N GLY A 363 -12.85 -1.91 17.08
CA GLY A 363 -13.64 -1.48 18.24
C GLY A 363 -13.93 0.01 18.30
N HIS A 364 -13.11 0.87 17.67
CA HIS A 364 -13.28 2.32 17.73
C HIS A 364 -14.58 2.84 17.10
N SER A 365 -15.20 2.11 16.18
CA SER A 365 -16.49 2.52 15.60
C SER A 365 -17.70 2.14 16.46
N MET A 366 -17.50 1.46 17.59
CA MET A 366 -18.57 1.16 18.54
C MET A 366 -18.78 2.34 19.50
N SER A 367 -20.05 2.64 19.81
CA SER A 367 -20.44 3.71 20.76
C SER A 367 -20.99 3.20 22.07
N SER A 368 -21.01 1.88 22.25
CA SER A 368 -21.64 1.23 23.39
C SER A 368 -21.03 -0.13 23.68
N PHE A 369 -21.07 -0.56 24.93
CA PHE A 369 -20.67 -1.89 25.36
C PHE A 369 -21.92 -2.75 25.65
N PRO A 370 -22.10 -3.90 24.96
CA PRO A 370 -23.18 -4.82 25.28
C PRO A 370 -22.89 -5.58 26.58
N THR A 371 -23.86 -5.62 27.50
CA THR A 371 -23.82 -6.44 28.72
C THR A 371 -25.04 -7.36 28.79
N ASP A 372 -25.13 -8.21 29.83
CA ASP A 372 -26.25 -9.12 30.04
C ASP A 372 -27.57 -8.35 30.28
N GLY A 373 -28.28 -8.05 29.19
CA GLY A 373 -29.60 -7.43 29.20
C GLY A 373 -29.63 -5.92 28.95
N GLU A 374 -28.47 -5.25 28.85
CA GLU A 374 -28.39 -3.80 28.65
C GLU A 374 -27.31 -3.41 27.62
N VAL A 375 -27.41 -2.19 27.08
CA VAL A 375 -26.44 -1.60 26.17
C VAL A 375 -25.96 -0.30 26.80
N ILE A 376 -24.70 -0.30 27.24
CA ILE A 376 -24.11 0.81 27.98
C ILE A 376 -23.50 1.79 26.99
N PRO A 377 -23.94 3.06 26.93
CA PRO A 377 -23.25 4.06 26.11
C PRO A 377 -21.87 4.34 26.69
N LEU A 378 -20.88 4.56 25.82
CA LEU A 378 -19.50 4.80 26.23
C LEU A 378 -19.08 6.23 25.94
N LEU A 379 -18.29 6.80 26.86
CA LEU A 379 -17.55 8.02 26.60
C LEU A 379 -16.42 7.75 25.60
N PRO A 380 -15.98 8.77 24.84
CA PRO A 380 -14.76 8.73 24.04
C PRO A 380 -13.56 8.02 24.69
N THR A 381 -13.30 8.32 25.96
CA THR A 381 -12.20 7.74 26.75
C THR A 381 -12.37 6.25 26.96
N GLU A 382 -13.59 5.80 27.20
CA GLU A 382 -13.91 4.39 27.41
C GLU A 382 -13.82 3.62 26.09
N ILE A 383 -14.26 4.22 24.98
CA ILE A 383 -14.07 3.64 23.64
C ILE A 383 -12.58 3.42 23.38
N ARG A 384 -11.73 4.43 23.60
CA ARG A 384 -10.27 4.32 23.49
C ARG A 384 -9.69 3.29 24.46
N ASN A 385 -10.15 3.24 25.70
CA ASN A 385 -9.58 2.34 26.71
C ASN A 385 -9.94 0.87 26.48
N TYR A 386 -11.12 0.62 25.89
CA TYR A 386 -11.69 -0.72 25.72
C TYR A 386 -11.83 -1.14 24.25
N HIS A 387 -11.23 -0.43 23.29
CA HIS A 387 -11.37 -0.74 21.85
C HIS A 387 -10.91 -2.15 21.50
N ASN A 388 -9.93 -2.71 22.23
CA ASN A 388 -9.50 -4.10 22.06
C ASN A 388 -10.63 -5.10 22.41
N LEU A 389 -11.40 -4.83 23.47
CA LEU A 389 -12.56 -5.62 23.87
C LEU A 389 -13.73 -5.39 22.92
N LEU A 390 -14.00 -4.12 22.56
CA LEU A 390 -15.04 -3.75 21.60
C LEU A 390 -14.77 -4.38 20.23
N GLY A 391 -13.52 -4.42 19.78
CA GLY A 391 -13.12 -5.08 18.54
C GLY A 391 -13.42 -6.57 18.58
N TYR A 392 -13.10 -7.24 19.70
CA TYR A 392 -13.46 -8.64 19.90
C TYR A 392 -14.97 -8.89 19.87
N LEU A 393 -15.76 -8.04 20.52
CA LEU A 393 -17.22 -8.13 20.49
C LEU A 393 -17.76 -7.89 19.08
N ARG A 394 -17.26 -6.87 18.38
CA ARG A 394 -17.67 -6.51 17.02
C ARG A 394 -17.37 -7.63 16.03
N LEU A 395 -16.20 -8.24 16.09
CA LEU A 395 -15.81 -9.34 15.19
C LEU A 395 -16.64 -10.60 15.41
N LYS A 396 -17.34 -10.72 16.55
CA LYS A 396 -18.27 -11.80 16.86
C LYS A 396 -19.74 -11.42 16.65
N ASP A 397 -20.02 -10.14 16.37
CA ASP A 397 -21.37 -9.64 16.17
C ASP A 397 -21.97 -10.18 14.86
N ALA A 398 -23.14 -10.83 14.96
CA ALA A 398 -23.78 -11.47 13.82
C ALA A 398 -24.22 -10.47 12.75
N ALA A 399 -24.66 -9.27 13.14
CA ALA A 399 -25.10 -8.25 12.20
C ALA A 399 -23.91 -7.66 11.43
N PHE A 400 -22.78 -7.43 12.11
CA PHE A 400 -21.53 -7.02 11.48
C PHE A 400 -21.05 -8.09 10.50
N LEU A 401 -20.96 -9.36 10.90
CA LEU A 401 -20.59 -10.46 10.02
C LEU A 401 -21.52 -10.59 8.81
N GLN A 402 -22.83 -10.42 9.00
CA GLN A 402 -23.80 -10.42 7.90
C GLN A 402 -23.60 -9.21 6.96
N ALA A 403 -23.28 -8.03 7.50
CA ALA A 403 -22.98 -6.84 6.70
C ALA A 403 -21.72 -7.05 5.85
N LEU A 404 -20.69 -7.69 6.41
CA LEU A 404 -19.49 -8.05 5.66
C LEU A 404 -19.82 -9.06 4.54
N GLN A 405 -20.65 -10.08 4.81
CA GLN A 405 -21.06 -11.07 3.80
C GLN A 405 -21.83 -10.45 2.62
N ARG A 406 -22.63 -9.40 2.85
CA ARG A 406 -23.37 -8.69 1.79
C ARG A 406 -22.47 -7.96 0.79
N GLN A 407 -21.21 -7.70 1.14
CA GLN A 407 -20.23 -7.11 0.24
C GLN A 407 -19.62 -8.14 -0.73
N GLU A 408 -20.19 -9.35 -0.83
CA GLU A 408 -19.70 -10.49 -1.63
C GLU A 408 -18.25 -10.91 -1.30
N LEU A 409 -17.72 -10.42 -0.19
CA LEU A 409 -16.45 -10.86 0.34
C LEU A 409 -16.67 -12.26 0.91
N LYS A 410 -16.04 -13.28 0.29
CA LYS A 410 -15.87 -14.60 0.90
C LYS A 410 -14.96 -14.44 2.10
N LEU A 411 -15.52 -13.91 3.18
CA LEU A 411 -14.78 -13.67 4.40
C LEU A 411 -14.21 -14.97 4.90
N LEU A 412 -13.09 -14.80 5.59
CA LEU A 412 -12.54 -15.74 6.54
C LEU A 412 -13.66 -16.58 7.18
N ASP A 413 -13.46 -17.90 7.25
CA ASP A 413 -14.33 -18.72 8.07
C ASP A 413 -14.41 -18.16 9.50
N LYS A 414 -15.54 -18.45 10.16
CA LYS A 414 -15.85 -17.93 11.49
C LYS A 414 -14.74 -18.24 12.50
N ALA A 415 -14.14 -19.43 12.44
CA ALA A 415 -13.10 -19.84 13.40
C ALA A 415 -11.84 -18.98 13.27
N THR A 416 -11.46 -18.61 12.05
CA THR A 416 -10.32 -17.72 11.82
C THR A 416 -10.58 -16.30 12.32
N LEU A 417 -11.79 -15.75 12.10
CA LEU A 417 -12.14 -14.45 12.65
C LEU A 417 -12.15 -14.49 14.18
N GLU A 418 -12.64 -15.58 14.78
CA GLU A 418 -12.58 -15.78 16.23
C GLU A 418 -11.15 -15.87 16.76
N ASN A 419 -10.24 -16.55 16.04
CA ASN A 419 -8.81 -16.60 16.38
C ASN A 419 -8.17 -15.20 16.34
N ILE A 420 -8.41 -14.44 15.26
CA ILE A 420 -7.89 -13.07 15.12
C ILE A 420 -8.47 -12.17 16.22
N ALA A 421 -9.78 -12.23 16.46
CA ALA A 421 -10.45 -11.46 17.49
C ALA A 421 -9.88 -11.77 18.88
N ALA A 422 -9.72 -13.06 19.21
CA ALA A 422 -9.17 -13.51 20.48
C ALA A 422 -7.76 -12.98 20.72
N LEU A 423 -6.90 -13.00 19.69
CA LEU A 423 -5.54 -12.47 19.78
C LEU A 423 -5.53 -10.93 19.86
N ALA A 424 -6.36 -10.27 19.06
CA ALA A 424 -6.43 -8.81 19.01
C ALA A 424 -6.81 -8.19 20.36
N VAL A 425 -7.56 -8.90 21.22
CA VAL A 425 -7.81 -8.39 22.59
C VAL A 425 -6.50 -8.11 23.32
N TYR A 426 -5.49 -8.96 23.17
CA TYR A 426 -4.28 -8.92 23.98
C TYR A 426 -3.25 -7.87 23.57
N HIS A 427 -3.49 -7.08 22.52
CA HIS A 427 -2.53 -6.07 22.08
C HIS A 427 -2.36 -4.91 23.07
N ARG A 428 -3.29 -4.71 24.01
CA ARG A 428 -3.15 -3.65 25.04
C ARG A 428 -2.28 -4.11 26.20
N LYS A 429 -1.38 -3.24 26.68
CA LYS A 429 -0.47 -3.48 27.81
C LYS A 429 -1.09 -4.16 29.03
N LYS A 430 -2.33 -3.80 29.38
CA LYS A 430 -3.06 -4.33 30.55
C LYS A 430 -3.45 -5.81 30.41
N MET A 431 -3.50 -6.34 29.19
CA MET A 431 -3.87 -7.72 28.96
C MET A 431 -2.71 -8.67 29.30
N PRO A 432 -2.97 -9.78 29.99
CA PRO A 432 -1.94 -10.65 30.52
C PRO A 432 -1.36 -11.56 29.43
N LEU A 433 -0.04 -11.47 29.22
CA LEU A 433 0.65 -12.41 28.33
C LEU A 433 1.10 -13.67 29.08
N LEU A 434 1.75 -13.52 30.24
CA LEU A 434 2.39 -14.63 30.96
C LEU A 434 1.66 -15.06 32.23
N GLN A 435 1.14 -14.11 33.01
CA GLN A 435 0.53 -14.40 34.31
C GLN A 435 -0.67 -13.48 34.54
N LYS A 436 -1.60 -13.96 35.40
CA LYS A 436 -2.85 -13.30 35.84
C LYS A 436 -3.97 -13.41 34.82
N THR A 437 -5.20 -13.43 35.35
CA THR A 437 -6.42 -13.26 34.56
C THR A 437 -6.79 -11.78 34.60
N TYR A 438 -7.09 -11.20 33.44
CA TYR A 438 -7.72 -9.89 33.35
C TYR A 438 -9.22 -10.09 33.35
N HIS A 439 -9.95 -9.26 34.10
CA HIS A 439 -11.40 -9.22 34.04
C HIS A 439 -11.78 -7.94 33.30
N SER A 440 -12.57 -8.06 32.25
CA SER A 440 -13.18 -6.90 31.59
C SER A 440 -14.21 -6.23 32.50
N PRO A 441 -14.71 -5.04 32.14
CA PRO A 441 -15.66 -4.31 32.99
C PRO A 441 -16.99 -5.05 33.26
N ASP A 442 -17.39 -5.98 32.38
CA ASP A 442 -18.51 -6.90 32.57
C ASP A 442 -18.12 -8.17 33.35
N ASN A 443 -16.92 -8.18 33.95
CA ASN A 443 -16.31 -9.28 34.70
C ASN A 443 -15.99 -10.54 33.87
N THR A 444 -16.04 -10.46 32.53
CA THR A 444 -15.63 -11.58 31.66
C THR A 444 -14.13 -11.87 31.85
N PRO A 445 -13.74 -13.12 32.17
CA PRO A 445 -12.33 -13.46 32.39
C PRO A 445 -11.57 -13.64 31.07
N PHE A 446 -10.41 -13.00 30.99
CA PHE A 446 -9.40 -13.17 29.95
C PHE A 446 -8.14 -13.75 30.59
N PRO A 447 -7.93 -15.08 30.52
CA PRO A 447 -6.77 -15.75 31.11
C PRO A 447 -5.46 -15.31 30.46
N ALA A 448 -4.32 -15.67 31.06
CA ALA A 448 -3.02 -15.38 30.48
C ALA A 448 -2.88 -16.05 29.11
N LEU A 449 -2.39 -15.32 28.11
CA LEU A 449 -2.32 -15.81 26.73
C LEU A 449 -1.41 -17.06 26.59
N ILE A 450 -0.39 -17.20 27.44
CA ILE A 450 0.50 -18.38 27.50
C ILE A 450 -0.26 -19.68 27.81
N GLU A 451 -1.42 -19.60 28.46
CA GLU A 451 -2.26 -20.75 28.81
C GLU A 451 -3.27 -21.10 27.70
N GLN A 452 -3.31 -20.28 26.64
CA GLN A 452 -4.25 -20.44 25.53
C GLN A 452 -3.61 -21.19 24.36
N SER A 453 -4.46 -21.69 23.46
CA SER A 453 -4.03 -22.17 22.15
C SER A 453 -5.15 -21.89 21.15
N VAL A 454 -4.76 -21.75 19.89
CA VAL A 454 -5.73 -21.59 18.79
C VAL A 454 -5.47 -22.63 17.72
N VAL A 455 -6.51 -23.03 17.01
CA VAL A 455 -6.41 -23.95 15.87
C VAL A 455 -6.69 -23.16 14.60
N GLN A 456 -5.70 -23.04 13.72
CA GLN A 456 -5.79 -22.37 12.42
C GLN A 456 -5.57 -23.40 11.31
N ASP A 457 -6.61 -23.69 10.52
CA ASP A 457 -6.60 -24.67 9.42
C ASP A 457 -5.95 -26.02 9.80
N GLY A 458 -6.29 -26.51 11.00
CA GLY A 458 -5.80 -27.78 11.55
C GLY A 458 -4.44 -27.70 12.26
N GLN A 459 -3.73 -26.57 12.17
CA GLN A 459 -2.50 -26.32 12.92
C GLN A 459 -2.83 -25.74 14.30
N THR A 460 -2.39 -26.41 15.36
CA THR A 460 -2.47 -25.84 16.72
C THR A 460 -1.28 -24.92 16.96
N ILE A 461 -1.55 -23.67 17.32
CA ILE A 461 -0.54 -22.68 17.70
C ILE A 461 -0.62 -22.56 19.23
N ALA A 462 0.48 -22.93 19.88
CA ALA A 462 0.59 -22.97 21.34
C ALA A 462 0.72 -21.57 21.94
N GLY A 463 0.39 -21.43 23.23
CA GLY A 463 0.32 -20.14 23.92
C GLY A 463 1.63 -19.35 23.92
N ASP A 464 2.78 -20.02 23.94
CA ASP A 464 4.11 -19.40 23.87
C ASP A 464 4.38 -18.74 22.51
N ARG A 465 3.80 -19.29 21.46
CA ARG A 465 3.81 -18.70 20.13
C ARG A 465 2.81 -17.56 20.03
N LEU A 466 1.61 -17.70 20.61
CA LEU A 466 0.63 -16.61 20.64
C LEU A 466 1.13 -15.39 21.41
N THR A 467 1.82 -15.59 22.54
CA THR A 467 2.46 -14.49 23.29
C THR A 467 3.56 -13.83 22.49
N LEU A 468 4.35 -14.57 21.71
CA LEU A 468 5.31 -13.97 20.77
C LEU A 468 4.62 -13.08 19.73
N LEU A 469 3.53 -13.54 19.11
CA LEU A 469 2.80 -12.75 18.10
C LEU A 469 2.28 -11.43 18.69
N VAL A 470 1.66 -11.50 19.87
CA VAL A 470 1.14 -10.31 20.54
C VAL A 470 2.25 -9.40 21.05
N ALA A 471 3.38 -9.96 21.52
CA ALA A 471 4.55 -9.18 21.91
C ALA A 471 5.15 -8.42 20.71
N LEU A 472 5.32 -9.09 19.56
CA LEU A 472 5.73 -8.44 18.32
C LEU A 472 4.76 -7.34 17.92
N PHE A 473 3.45 -7.64 17.98
CA PHE A 473 2.44 -6.66 17.63
C PHE A 473 2.46 -5.43 18.53
N ARG A 474 2.57 -5.59 19.86
CA ARG A 474 2.69 -4.45 20.79
C ARG A 474 3.84 -3.52 20.45
N ILE A 475 4.99 -4.08 20.07
CA ILE A 475 6.13 -3.28 19.63
C ILE A 475 5.81 -2.57 18.31
N ILE A 476 5.28 -3.28 17.32
CA ILE A 476 4.94 -2.73 16.00
C ILE A 476 3.87 -1.64 16.10
N ASP A 477 2.84 -1.84 16.92
CA ASP A 477 1.77 -0.87 17.21
C ASP A 477 2.31 0.35 17.94
N GLY A 478 3.15 0.13 18.95
CA GLY A 478 3.85 1.23 19.63
C GLY A 478 4.77 2.03 18.70
N MET A 479 5.33 1.40 17.65
CA MET A 479 6.17 2.10 16.68
C MET A 479 5.38 3.12 15.84
N ASP A 480 4.05 2.99 15.77
CA ASP A 480 3.23 3.83 14.94
C ASP A 480 3.25 5.29 15.39
N LYS A 481 3.51 6.16 14.42
CA LYS A 481 3.52 7.61 14.60
C LYS A 481 2.26 8.16 14.00
N GLN A 482 1.63 9.11 14.68
CA GLN A 482 0.46 9.76 14.11
C GLN A 482 0.82 10.76 12.98
N LEU A 483 2.10 10.91 12.61
CA LEU A 483 2.55 11.94 11.68
C LEU A 483 2.03 11.72 10.25
N GLU A 484 2.23 10.54 9.68
CA GLU A 484 1.73 10.24 8.32
C GLU A 484 0.19 10.28 8.28
N ARG A 485 -0.48 10.08 9.43
CA ARG A 485 -1.95 10.25 9.61
C ARG A 485 -2.39 11.71 9.68
N ALA A 486 -1.59 12.54 10.35
CA ALA A 486 -1.93 13.93 10.62
C ALA A 486 -1.82 14.78 9.33
N GLY A 487 -1.00 14.31 8.40
CA GLY A 487 -0.81 14.90 7.08
C GLY A 487 0.52 15.62 6.97
N ASP A 488 0.75 16.33 5.87
CA ASP A 488 1.89 17.24 5.82
C ASP A 488 1.72 18.39 6.84
N ALA A 489 2.80 19.15 7.03
CA ALA A 489 2.82 20.38 7.82
C ALA A 489 1.59 21.29 7.66
N VAL A 490 1.11 21.44 6.42
CA VAL A 490 0.01 22.32 6.06
C VAL A 490 -1.31 21.69 6.51
N GLU A 491 -1.51 20.41 6.23
CA GLU A 491 -2.69 19.65 6.65
C GLU A 491 -2.83 19.63 8.18
N ILE A 492 -1.75 19.36 8.91
CA ILE A 492 -1.74 19.37 10.38
C ILE A 492 -2.14 20.75 10.91
N SER A 493 -1.56 21.80 10.33
CA SER A 493 -1.89 23.16 10.73
C SER A 493 -3.35 23.51 10.45
N MET A 494 -3.89 23.08 9.31
CA MET A 494 -5.30 23.26 8.96
C MET A 494 -6.23 22.51 9.92
N LYS A 495 -5.89 21.27 10.30
CA LYS A 495 -6.65 20.51 11.31
C LYS A 495 -6.65 21.23 12.66
N ALA A 496 -5.49 21.73 13.08
CA ALA A 496 -5.38 22.48 14.34
C ALA A 496 -6.15 23.81 14.30
N GLU A 497 -6.16 24.53 13.17
CA GLU A 497 -6.99 25.73 12.97
C GLU A 497 -8.50 25.41 12.96
N ALA A 498 -8.91 24.31 12.32
CA ALA A 498 -10.30 23.86 12.32
C ALA A 498 -10.77 23.51 13.74
N ILE A 499 -9.93 22.81 14.51
CA ILE A 499 -10.18 22.55 15.94
C ILE A 499 -10.42 23.86 16.69
N LEU A 500 -9.51 24.83 16.55
CA LEU A 500 -9.65 26.14 17.21
C LEU A 500 -10.96 26.84 16.83
N ALA A 501 -11.38 26.76 15.57
CA ALA A 501 -12.65 27.31 15.09
C ALA A 501 -13.89 26.58 15.67
N ASP A 502 -13.80 25.28 15.94
CA ASP A 502 -14.89 24.47 16.49
C ASP A 502 -15.03 24.56 18.02
N LEU A 503 -13.95 24.86 18.75
CA LEU A 503 -13.97 24.95 20.22
C LEU A 503 -15.09 25.85 20.78
N PRO A 504 -15.38 27.05 20.24
CA PRO A 504 -16.49 27.88 20.68
C PRO A 504 -17.84 27.17 20.58
N HIS A 505 -18.09 26.42 19.51
CA HIS A 505 -19.37 25.74 19.29
C HIS A 505 -19.55 24.56 20.25
N LEU A 506 -18.49 23.78 20.47
CA LEU A 506 -18.48 22.69 21.45
C LEU A 506 -18.72 23.23 22.86
N TRP A 507 -18.02 24.30 23.23
CA TRP A 507 -18.20 24.92 24.54
C TRP A 507 -19.58 25.55 24.71
N GLN A 508 -20.15 26.15 23.67
CA GLN A 508 -21.52 26.66 23.70
C GLN A 508 -22.55 25.54 23.93
N ARG A 509 -22.33 24.34 23.39
CA ARG A 509 -23.16 23.16 23.70
C ARG A 509 -23.03 22.80 25.19
N VAL A 510 -21.80 22.71 25.71
CA VAL A 510 -21.54 22.47 27.14
C VAL A 510 -22.25 23.50 28.01
N ALA A 511 -22.12 24.79 27.69
CA ALA A 511 -22.72 25.88 28.45
C ALA A 511 -24.26 25.79 28.46
N ARG A 512 -24.90 25.54 27.31
CA ARG A 512 -26.36 25.38 27.24
C ARG A 512 -26.85 24.19 28.06
N LEU A 513 -26.17 23.04 27.97
CA LEU A 513 -26.51 21.85 28.75
C LEU A 513 -26.30 22.10 30.25
N LYS A 514 -25.22 22.81 30.61
CA LYS A 514 -24.96 23.25 31.99
C LYS A 514 -26.08 24.13 32.50
N ASP A 515 -26.45 25.20 31.78
CA ASP A 515 -27.51 26.12 32.21
C ASP A 515 -28.85 25.41 32.40
N MET A 516 -29.19 24.48 31.51
CA MET A 516 -30.37 23.63 31.64
C MET A 516 -30.31 22.75 32.89
N LEU A 517 -29.17 22.09 33.13
CA LEU A 517 -28.97 21.23 34.30
C LEU A 517 -28.92 22.03 35.61
N SER A 518 -28.22 23.15 35.66
CA SER A 518 -28.16 24.00 36.86
C SER A 518 -29.53 24.56 37.24
N ALA A 519 -30.38 24.86 36.24
CA ALA A 519 -31.74 25.36 36.48
C ALA A 519 -32.71 24.26 36.95
N LEU A 520 -32.55 23.03 36.46
CA LEU A 520 -33.46 21.93 36.74
C LEU A 520 -33.00 21.05 37.93
N LEU A 521 -31.69 20.77 38.01
CA LEU A 521 -31.07 19.67 38.79
C LEU A 521 -29.60 19.98 39.15
N PRO A 522 -29.33 20.98 40.00
CA PRO A 522 -27.96 21.40 40.32
C PRO A 522 -27.10 20.27 40.94
N GLU A 523 -27.70 19.36 41.70
CA GLU A 523 -27.01 18.21 42.29
C GLU A 523 -26.55 17.20 41.22
N ALA A 524 -27.35 17.00 40.17
CA ALA A 524 -27.02 16.11 39.05
C ALA A 524 -25.86 16.68 38.21
N GLN A 525 -25.82 17.99 38.02
CA GLN A 525 -24.68 18.67 37.40
C GLN A 525 -23.40 18.47 38.22
N GLN A 526 -23.47 18.64 39.55
CA GLN A 526 -22.32 18.45 40.44
C GLN A 526 -21.78 17.02 40.39
N ALA A 527 -22.65 16.02 40.32
CA ALA A 527 -22.25 14.62 40.16
C ALA A 527 -21.48 14.40 38.84
N ALA A 528 -21.97 14.95 37.72
CA ALA A 528 -21.27 14.88 36.44
C ALA A 528 -19.92 15.64 36.46
N ASP A 529 -19.87 16.82 37.09
CA ASP A 529 -18.64 17.60 37.24
C ASP A 529 -17.58 16.84 38.07
N ALA A 530 -18.00 16.14 39.12
CA ALA A 530 -17.12 15.31 39.95
C ALA A 530 -16.59 14.09 39.18
N LEU A 531 -17.46 13.41 38.43
CA LEU A 531 -17.05 12.29 37.58
C LEU A 531 -16.09 12.75 36.46
N LEU A 532 -16.36 13.90 35.83
CA LEU A 532 -15.42 14.48 34.87
C LEU A 532 -14.06 14.78 35.51
N CYS A 533 -14.03 15.33 36.74
CA CYS A 533 -12.77 15.53 37.45
C CYS A 533 -11.98 14.23 37.62
N ASN A 534 -12.66 13.11 37.91
CA ASN A 534 -12.03 11.79 38.01
C ASN A 534 -11.52 11.32 36.63
N ILE A 535 -12.36 11.39 35.58
CA ILE A 535 -11.97 11.02 34.21
C ILE A 535 -10.74 11.81 33.76
N LEU A 536 -10.73 13.12 33.97
CA LEU A 536 -9.60 13.99 33.60
C LEU A 536 -8.40 13.82 34.53
N ALA A 537 -8.60 13.42 35.78
CA ALA A 537 -7.53 13.07 36.71
C ALA A 537 -6.86 11.74 36.35
N ASP A 538 -7.62 10.76 35.89
CA ASP A 538 -7.11 9.48 35.39
C ASP A 538 -6.46 9.65 34.02
N TYR A 539 -7.00 10.57 33.21
CA TYR A 539 -6.37 10.98 31.97
C TYR A 539 -5.13 11.85 32.19
N LYS A 540 -4.90 12.38 33.42
CA LYS A 540 -4.03 13.54 33.70
C LYS A 540 -2.83 13.60 32.77
N LEU A 541 -2.78 14.73 32.09
CA LEU A 541 -1.69 15.37 31.36
C LEU A 541 -0.40 15.45 32.20
N THR A 542 0.16 14.32 32.63
CA THR A 542 1.44 14.31 33.31
C THR A 542 2.55 14.49 32.27
N GLU A 543 3.05 15.72 32.22
CA GLU A 543 4.47 16.02 32.01
C GLU A 543 5.43 15.19 32.86
N THR A 544 4.93 14.45 33.85
CA THR A 544 5.68 13.60 34.76
C THR A 544 5.19 12.15 34.69
N VAL A 545 5.64 11.40 33.68
CA VAL A 545 5.50 9.95 33.63
C VAL A 545 6.39 9.36 34.72
N SER A 546 5.80 9.04 35.87
CA SER A 546 6.36 8.06 36.82
C SER A 546 5.31 7.47 37.77
N SER A 547 4.11 8.06 37.87
CA SER A 547 3.01 7.39 38.56
C SER A 547 2.34 6.40 37.60
N LYS A 548 2.51 5.11 37.89
CA LYS A 548 1.67 4.04 37.33
C LYS A 548 0.22 4.54 37.25
N PRO A 549 -0.48 4.40 36.12
CA PRO A 549 -1.91 4.65 36.11
C PRO A 549 -2.51 3.85 37.26
N LYS A 550 -3.30 4.51 38.12
CA LYS A 550 -4.22 3.78 38.99
C LYS A 550 -5.00 2.83 38.07
N ASP A 551 -5.26 1.62 38.55
CA ASP A 551 -5.96 0.58 37.80
C ASP A 551 -7.15 1.21 37.04
N ALA A 552 -7.41 0.77 35.80
CA ALA A 552 -8.57 1.29 35.05
C ALA A 552 -9.80 1.22 35.96
N PRO A 553 -10.68 2.22 35.93
CA PRO A 553 -11.86 2.21 36.78
C PRO A 553 -12.55 0.85 36.62
N GLU A 554 -12.81 0.19 37.75
CA GLU A 554 -13.44 -1.15 37.78
C GLU A 554 -14.86 -1.11 37.18
N HIS A 555 -15.40 0.10 36.96
CA HIS A 555 -16.75 0.37 36.49
C HIS A 555 -16.76 1.36 35.32
N PHE A 556 -17.80 1.26 34.48
CA PHE A 556 -18.08 2.26 33.45
C PHE A 556 -18.57 3.55 34.09
N ALA A 557 -18.16 4.69 33.54
CA ALA A 557 -18.61 6.02 33.95
C ALA A 557 -20.15 6.14 33.94
N TYR A 558 -20.80 5.37 33.07
CA TYR A 558 -22.26 5.28 33.02
C TYR A 558 -22.88 4.78 34.33
N PHE A 559 -22.35 3.70 34.90
CA PHE A 559 -22.85 3.14 36.15
C PHE A 559 -22.51 4.03 37.35
N GLU A 560 -21.30 4.58 37.39
CA GLU A 560 -20.92 5.54 38.43
C GLU A 560 -21.86 6.75 38.44
N LEU A 561 -22.22 7.26 37.25
CA LEU A 561 -23.17 8.36 37.12
C LEU A 561 -24.59 7.92 37.51
N GLN A 562 -25.04 6.75 37.06
CA GLN A 562 -26.37 6.22 37.39
C GLN A 562 -26.55 6.04 38.90
N ASP A 563 -25.55 5.49 39.59
CA ASP A 563 -25.56 5.30 41.04
C ASP A 563 -25.57 6.65 41.77
N ALA A 564 -24.71 7.58 41.36
CA ALA A 564 -24.68 8.94 41.91
C ALA A 564 -26.04 9.64 41.76
N LEU A 565 -26.67 9.54 40.57
CA LEU A 565 -27.99 10.10 40.30
C LEU A 565 -29.10 9.40 41.10
N SER A 566 -29.00 8.09 41.30
CA SER A 566 -29.97 7.32 42.09
C SER A 566 -29.94 7.74 43.56
N HIS A 567 -28.75 7.95 44.12
CA HIS A 567 -28.59 8.43 45.50
C HIS A 567 -29.21 9.81 45.76
N ILE A 568 -29.28 10.67 44.74
CA ILE A 568 -29.90 12.00 44.82
C ILE A 568 -31.32 12.06 44.23
N GLY A 569 -31.93 10.92 43.87
CA GLY A 569 -33.30 10.86 43.35
C GLY A 569 -33.48 11.46 41.95
N CYS A 570 -32.43 11.47 41.12
CA CYS A 570 -32.39 12.08 39.79
C CYS A 570 -32.11 11.09 38.64
N ALA A 571 -32.23 9.78 38.87
CA ALA A 571 -31.90 8.74 37.88
C ALA A 571 -32.63 8.89 36.54
N GLN A 572 -33.86 9.42 36.53
CA GLN A 572 -34.64 9.68 35.32
C GLN A 572 -34.01 10.69 34.35
N TYR A 573 -33.04 11.49 34.81
CA TYR A 573 -32.34 12.49 34.01
C TYR A 573 -31.00 12.02 33.46
N LEU A 574 -30.63 10.75 33.70
CA LEU A 574 -29.38 10.16 33.24
C LEU A 574 -29.05 10.46 31.76
N PRO A 575 -29.97 10.38 30.78
CA PRO A 575 -29.65 10.70 29.38
C PRO A 575 -29.16 12.14 29.18
N MET A 576 -29.76 13.11 29.87
CA MET A 576 -29.39 14.53 29.76
C MET A 576 -28.05 14.81 30.46
N VAL A 577 -27.83 14.20 31.63
CA VAL A 577 -26.58 14.35 32.39
C VAL A 577 -25.42 13.66 31.67
N TRP A 578 -25.67 12.51 31.04
CA TRP A 578 -24.71 11.80 30.19
C TRP A 578 -24.31 12.62 28.98
N GLU A 579 -25.28 13.23 28.29
CA GLU A 579 -25.04 14.11 27.14
C GLU A 579 -24.20 15.34 27.54
N TYR A 580 -24.43 15.90 28.73
CA TYR A 580 -23.57 16.95 29.29
C TYR A 580 -22.13 16.46 29.54
N LEU A 581 -21.97 15.28 30.14
CA LEU A 581 -20.66 14.68 30.40
C LEU A 581 -19.91 14.37 29.10
N ASP A 582 -20.56 13.72 28.13
CA ASP A 582 -19.99 13.39 26.81
C ASP A 582 -19.55 14.66 26.06
N ALA A 583 -20.37 15.71 26.05
CA ALA A 583 -20.03 16.98 25.41
C ALA A 583 -18.75 17.61 26.01
N ARG A 584 -18.58 17.53 27.33
CA ARG A 584 -17.39 18.04 28.02
C ARG A 584 -16.15 17.22 27.77
N VAL A 585 -16.27 15.90 27.78
CA VAL A 585 -15.17 15.00 27.39
C VAL A 585 -14.76 15.28 25.95
N ARG A 586 -15.70 15.37 24.99
CA ARG A 586 -15.37 15.69 23.60
C ARG A 586 -14.65 17.02 23.44
N PHE A 587 -15.13 18.06 24.12
CA PHE A 587 -14.47 19.36 24.12
C PHE A 587 -13.02 19.25 24.60
N PHE A 588 -12.79 18.59 25.74
CA PHE A 588 -11.46 18.42 26.32
C PHE A 588 -10.49 17.73 25.36
N PHE A 589 -10.92 16.62 24.76
CA PHE A 589 -10.07 15.84 23.85
C PHE A 589 -9.78 16.57 22.55
N GLN A 590 -10.79 17.22 21.96
CA GLN A 590 -10.61 17.99 20.74
C GLN A 590 -9.64 19.16 20.96
N ALA A 591 -9.70 19.82 22.12
CA ALA A 591 -8.76 20.88 22.48
C ALA A 591 -7.33 20.37 22.70
N LEU A 592 -7.12 19.11 23.12
CA LEU A 592 -5.79 18.52 23.32
C LEU A 592 -5.12 17.99 22.05
N GLN A 593 -5.89 17.69 21.00
CA GLN A 593 -5.38 17.05 19.78
C GLN A 593 -4.10 17.67 19.20
N PRO A 594 -3.96 19.01 19.12
CA PRO A 594 -2.75 19.61 18.55
C PRO A 594 -1.46 19.26 19.29
N SER A 595 -1.54 18.91 20.58
CA SER A 595 -0.40 18.43 21.36
C SER A 595 0.13 17.08 20.87
N TYR A 596 -0.76 16.20 20.43
CA TYR A 596 -0.37 14.91 19.85
C TYR A 596 0.27 15.11 18.48
N TYR A 597 -0.37 15.89 17.59
CA TYR A 597 0.18 16.23 16.28
C TYR A 597 1.59 16.82 16.34
N TYR A 598 1.85 17.67 17.35
CA TYR A 598 3.18 18.26 17.56
C TYR A 598 4.25 17.19 17.85
N SER A 599 3.97 16.25 18.76
CA SER A 599 4.95 15.24 19.13
C SER A 599 5.30 14.31 17.96
N ASP A 600 4.30 13.98 17.14
CA ASP A 600 4.50 13.14 15.97
C ASP A 600 5.28 13.85 14.86
N LEU A 601 4.97 15.14 14.60
CA LEU A 601 5.68 15.98 13.61
C LEU A 601 7.19 15.97 13.81
N LEU A 602 7.62 15.92 15.06
CA LEU A 602 9.01 15.99 15.45
C LEU A 602 9.75 14.64 15.42
N LEU A 603 9.11 13.55 14.98
CA LEU A 603 9.72 12.22 14.88
C LEU A 603 9.86 11.75 13.42
N LYS A 604 11.10 11.53 12.99
CA LYS A 604 11.46 10.95 11.68
C LYS A 604 11.24 9.44 11.66
N MET A 605 10.86 8.79 10.56
CA MET A 605 10.58 7.33 10.52
C MET A 605 11.64 6.50 11.27
N PRO A 606 11.23 5.54 12.13
CA PRO A 606 12.16 4.76 12.93
C PRO A 606 13.10 3.95 12.04
N ARG A 607 14.37 3.95 12.40
CA ARG A 607 15.37 3.10 11.77
C ARG A 607 15.40 1.78 12.50
N VAL A 608 15.21 0.68 11.77
CA VAL A 608 15.33 -0.68 12.29
C VAL A 608 16.62 -1.30 11.75
N THR A 609 17.41 -1.90 12.63
CA THR A 609 18.58 -2.71 12.24
C THR A 609 18.46 -4.10 12.85
N TYR A 610 18.92 -5.10 12.11
CA TYR A 610 18.96 -6.49 12.55
C TYR A 610 20.40 -7.00 12.52
N ARG A 611 20.81 -7.69 13.58
CA ARG A 611 22.10 -8.39 13.66
C ARG A 611 21.88 -9.73 14.35
N GLN A 612 22.54 -10.77 13.85
CA GLN A 612 22.57 -12.06 14.55
C GLN A 612 23.87 -12.16 15.34
N ASP A 613 23.79 -12.51 16.62
CA ASP A 613 24.97 -12.80 17.43
C ASP A 613 25.56 -14.14 16.96
N PRO A 614 26.80 -14.16 16.44
CA PRO A 614 27.42 -15.40 15.95
C PRO A 614 27.63 -16.46 17.02
N SER A 615 27.71 -16.06 18.29
CA SER A 615 28.02 -16.94 19.42
C SER A 615 26.78 -17.59 20.03
N THR A 616 25.67 -16.86 20.09
CA THR A 616 24.42 -17.33 20.71
C THR A 616 23.34 -17.70 19.68
N GLY A 617 23.49 -17.25 18.43
CA GLY A 617 22.48 -17.37 17.38
C GLY A 617 21.30 -16.41 17.55
N ILE A 618 21.24 -15.64 18.65
CA ILE A 618 20.14 -14.74 18.98
C ILE A 618 20.10 -13.59 17.97
N GLY A 619 18.93 -13.35 17.39
CA GLY A 619 18.65 -12.18 16.57
C GLY A 619 18.45 -10.95 17.45
N GLN A 620 19.15 -9.85 17.16
CA GLN A 620 18.99 -8.57 17.80
C GLN A 620 18.38 -7.56 16.81
N VAL A 621 17.21 -7.04 17.16
CA VAL A 621 16.56 -5.91 16.48
C VAL A 621 16.81 -4.66 17.30
N THR A 622 17.36 -3.63 16.68
CA THR A 622 17.51 -2.30 17.29
C THR A 622 16.65 -1.29 16.56
N ILE A 623 15.79 -0.59 17.30
CA ILE A 623 14.88 0.44 16.81
C ILE A 623 15.39 1.79 17.31
N THR A 624 15.66 2.71 16.38
CA THR A 624 16.19 4.05 16.67
C THR A 624 15.25 5.12 16.14
N TYR A 625 14.98 6.13 16.96
CA TYR A 625 14.22 7.32 16.59
C TYR A 625 15.15 8.52 16.49
N THR A 626 14.94 9.35 15.47
CA THR A 626 15.64 10.62 15.28
C THR A 626 14.63 11.74 15.18
N LYS A 627 15.02 12.95 15.58
CA LYS A 627 14.15 14.13 15.44
C LYS A 627 13.97 14.53 13.97
N ASN A 628 12.79 15.07 13.69
CA ASN A 628 12.50 15.81 12.48
C ASN A 628 12.80 17.30 12.70
N GLU A 629 13.44 17.96 11.74
CA GLU A 629 13.91 19.35 11.85
C GLU A 629 12.94 20.36 11.21
N ASP A 630 11.66 20.01 11.06
CA ASP A 630 10.66 20.90 10.46
C ASP A 630 10.23 22.03 11.41
N ALA A 631 11.15 22.99 11.58
CA ALA A 631 11.00 24.09 12.52
C ALA A 631 9.82 25.01 12.18
N GLN A 632 9.48 25.17 10.90
CA GLN A 632 8.39 26.05 10.47
C GLN A 632 7.04 25.51 10.93
N SER A 633 6.82 24.22 10.71
CA SER A 633 5.57 23.54 11.06
C SER A 633 5.41 23.42 12.56
N ALA A 634 6.50 23.11 13.27
CA ALA A 634 6.53 23.09 14.73
C ALA A 634 6.12 24.45 15.31
N ALA A 635 6.69 25.56 14.81
CA ALA A 635 6.35 26.90 15.25
C ALA A 635 4.89 27.28 14.97
N ARG A 636 4.32 26.80 13.85
CA ARG A 636 2.89 27.04 13.53
C ARG A 636 1.97 26.30 14.50
N ILE A 637 2.25 25.03 14.80
CA ILE A 637 1.47 24.27 15.79
C ILE A 637 1.61 24.88 17.19
N GLU A 638 2.81 25.31 17.59
CA GLU A 638 3.03 26.04 18.85
C GLU A 638 2.17 27.31 18.93
N THR A 639 2.09 28.06 17.83
CA THR A 639 1.24 29.26 17.75
C THR A 639 -0.24 28.92 17.93
N ILE A 640 -0.73 27.87 17.26
CA ILE A 640 -2.14 27.45 17.37
C ILE A 640 -2.42 26.90 18.77
N TRP A 641 -1.49 26.14 19.35
CA TRP A 641 -1.57 25.65 20.71
C TRP A 641 -1.70 26.81 21.70
N GLU A 642 -0.87 27.84 21.55
CA GLU A 642 -0.96 29.06 22.35
C GLU A 642 -2.32 29.76 22.20
N GLN A 643 -2.87 29.81 20.99
CA GLN A 643 -4.21 30.36 20.76
C GLN A 643 -5.29 29.54 21.47
N ILE A 644 -5.21 28.20 21.42
CA ILE A 644 -6.14 27.31 22.14
C ILE A 644 -6.02 27.53 23.65
N ARG A 645 -4.81 27.61 24.20
CA ARG A 645 -4.60 27.87 25.63
C ARG A 645 -5.17 29.21 26.06
N ASN A 646 -4.91 30.27 25.31
CA ASN A 646 -5.47 31.60 25.57
C ASN A 646 -7.00 31.60 25.45
N TRP A 647 -7.56 30.88 24.47
CA TRP A 647 -9.01 30.76 24.32
C TRP A 647 -9.64 30.03 25.50
N VAL A 648 -9.09 28.88 25.92
CA VAL A 648 -9.51 28.17 27.13
C VAL A 648 -9.37 29.07 28.35
N GLU A 649 -8.28 29.83 28.43
CA GLU A 649 -8.03 30.78 29.52
C GLU A 649 -9.03 31.95 29.55
N GLN A 650 -9.57 32.35 28.41
CA GLN A 650 -10.53 33.45 28.35
C GLN A 650 -11.97 32.98 28.61
N TYR A 651 -12.35 31.82 28.09
CA TYR A 651 -13.77 31.43 27.96
C TYR A 651 -14.22 30.25 28.82
N VAL A 652 -13.31 29.37 29.24
CA VAL A 652 -13.64 28.24 30.13
C VAL A 652 -13.58 28.69 31.59
N PRO A 653 -14.61 28.49 32.44
CA PRO A 653 -14.59 28.89 33.84
C PRO A 653 -13.35 28.40 34.60
N ARG A 654 -12.86 29.20 35.56
CA ARG A 654 -11.62 28.90 36.30
C ARG A 654 -11.70 27.63 37.14
N ASP A 655 -12.91 27.27 37.57
CA ASP A 655 -13.24 26.10 38.37
C ASP A 655 -13.53 24.85 37.51
N ALA A 656 -13.67 24.98 36.20
CA ALA A 656 -13.89 23.85 35.31
C ALA A 656 -12.59 23.04 35.13
N PRO A 657 -12.59 21.71 35.26
CA PRO A 657 -11.37 20.89 35.13
C PRO A 657 -10.73 20.96 33.73
N GLU A 658 -11.47 21.28 32.67
CA GLU A 658 -10.94 21.51 31.33
C GLU A 658 -10.02 22.72 31.25
N ARG A 659 -10.09 23.62 32.24
CA ARG A 659 -9.17 24.75 32.40
C ARG A 659 -7.71 24.31 32.48
N ASN A 660 -7.45 23.07 32.90
CA ASN A 660 -6.10 22.50 32.95
C ASN A 660 -5.39 22.47 31.59
N ILE A 661 -6.13 22.50 30.47
CA ILE A 661 -5.55 22.58 29.12
C ILE A 661 -4.66 23.83 28.97
N ALA A 662 -5.07 24.97 29.54
CA ALA A 662 -4.28 26.22 29.49
C ALA A 662 -2.90 26.08 30.15
N ASN A 663 -2.74 25.12 31.06
CA ASN A 663 -1.47 24.85 31.76
C ASN A 663 -0.67 23.68 31.16
N SER A 664 -1.22 22.97 30.17
CA SER A 664 -0.57 21.81 29.57
C SER A 664 0.47 22.21 28.51
N LYS A 665 1.61 21.49 28.48
CA LYS A 665 2.58 21.62 27.39
C LYS A 665 2.31 20.62 26.27
N LEU A 666 2.87 20.94 25.12
CA LEU A 666 2.98 20.03 23.99
C LEU A 666 3.74 18.76 24.41
N ALA A 667 3.29 17.61 23.92
CA ALA A 667 3.95 16.34 24.18
C ALA A 667 5.38 16.35 23.60
N SER A 668 6.35 15.84 24.36
CA SER A 668 7.72 15.75 23.88
C SER A 668 7.91 14.48 23.04
N PRO A 669 8.70 14.53 21.96
CA PRO A 669 9.02 13.34 21.16
C PRO A 669 9.66 12.20 21.96
N ALA A 670 10.41 12.54 23.02
CA ALA A 670 11.04 11.57 23.91
C ALA A 670 10.00 10.69 24.62
N LYS A 671 8.84 11.25 24.99
CA LYS A 671 7.77 10.48 25.66
C LYS A 671 7.15 9.42 24.78
N ILE A 672 7.07 9.64 23.47
CA ILE A 672 6.60 8.61 22.53
C ILE A 672 7.57 7.42 22.62
N VAL A 673 8.87 7.68 22.50
CA VAL A 673 9.91 6.63 22.60
C VAL A 673 9.87 5.91 23.96
N GLU A 674 9.72 6.65 25.05
CA GLU A 674 9.54 6.09 26.39
C GLU A 674 8.32 5.16 26.47
N GLY A 675 7.19 5.54 25.87
CA GLY A 675 5.98 4.70 25.81
C GLY A 675 6.24 3.33 25.15
N ILE A 676 7.02 3.30 24.07
CA ILE A 676 7.38 2.05 23.38
C ILE A 676 8.37 1.24 24.22
N GLN A 677 9.31 1.90 24.90
CA GLN A 677 10.21 1.24 25.85
C GLN A 677 9.44 0.58 27.00
N GLU A 678 8.35 1.19 27.45
CA GLU A 678 7.46 0.60 28.44
C GLU A 678 6.65 -0.61 27.92
N GLU A 679 6.29 -0.63 26.63
CA GLU A 679 5.73 -1.84 26.00
C GLU A 679 6.76 -2.96 25.97
N ASN A 680 8.03 -2.62 25.77
CA ASN A 680 9.17 -3.54 25.80
C ASN A 680 9.67 -3.89 27.21
N ASN A 681 8.73 -4.15 28.12
CA ASN A 681 8.99 -4.46 29.52
C ASN A 681 9.67 -5.84 29.72
N PRO A 682 10.09 -6.18 30.96
CA PRO A 682 10.80 -7.43 31.25
C PRO A 682 10.07 -8.73 30.83
N ASP A 683 8.73 -8.76 30.88
CA ASP A 683 7.93 -9.92 30.49
C ASP A 683 7.97 -10.11 28.96
N VAL A 684 7.82 -9.01 28.21
CA VAL A 684 7.96 -9.00 26.74
C VAL A 684 9.38 -9.38 26.32
N GLN A 685 10.39 -8.87 27.02
CA GLN A 685 11.79 -9.25 26.80
C GLN A 685 12.06 -10.73 27.14
N GLN A 686 11.38 -11.30 28.14
CA GLN A 686 11.46 -12.72 28.43
C GLN A 686 10.90 -13.55 27.27
N ILE A 687 9.72 -13.20 26.77
CA ILE A 687 9.11 -13.85 25.59
C ILE A 687 10.08 -13.81 24.42
N PHE A 688 10.66 -12.65 24.08
CA PHE A 688 11.62 -12.58 22.98
C PHE A 688 12.84 -13.47 23.20
N ARG A 689 13.42 -13.49 24.40
CA ARG A 689 14.58 -14.34 24.71
C ARG A 689 14.28 -15.84 24.54
N GLU A 690 13.10 -16.28 24.93
CA GLU A 690 12.65 -17.67 24.76
C GLU A 690 12.56 -18.07 23.28
N HIS A 691 12.33 -17.09 22.40
CA HIS A 691 12.28 -17.26 20.94
C HIS A 691 13.56 -16.78 20.23
N GLN A 692 14.71 -16.75 20.93
CA GLN A 692 16.01 -16.36 20.38
C GLN A 692 16.02 -14.98 19.70
N LEU A 693 15.20 -14.06 20.21
CA LEU A 693 15.09 -12.68 19.75
C LEU A 693 15.42 -11.72 20.90
N ARG A 694 16.00 -10.58 20.56
CA ARG A 694 16.15 -9.43 21.46
C ARG A 694 15.74 -8.18 20.71
N ILE A 695 14.78 -7.44 21.25
CA ILE A 695 14.39 -6.14 20.72
C ILE A 695 14.90 -5.04 21.65
N GLU A 696 15.64 -4.08 21.11
CA GLU A 696 16.17 -2.93 21.83
C GLU A 696 15.63 -1.65 21.21
N ILE A 697 15.03 -0.80 22.04
CA ILE A 697 14.51 0.51 21.62
C ILE A 697 15.41 1.56 22.23
N LEU A 698 16.18 2.23 21.38
CA LEU A 698 17.11 3.27 21.83
C LEU A 698 16.34 4.54 22.18
N PRO A 699 16.83 5.33 23.17
CA PRO A 699 16.32 6.66 23.41
C PRO A 699 16.38 7.53 22.14
N LEU A 700 15.55 8.57 22.10
CA LEU A 700 15.57 9.53 21.01
C LEU A 700 16.98 10.11 20.82
N GLU A 701 17.57 9.88 19.65
CA GLU A 701 18.87 10.47 19.31
C GLU A 701 18.72 11.99 19.18
N ALA A 702 19.70 12.71 19.72
CA ALA A 702 19.68 14.16 19.86
C ALA A 702 19.58 14.88 18.52
#